data_AF-A0A2R7Y3Y3-F1
#
_entry.id   AF-A0A2R7Y3Y3-F1
#
_cell.length_a   1.000
_cell.length_b   1.000
_cell.length_c   1.000
_cell.angle_alpha   90.00
_cell.angle_beta   90.00
_cell.angle_gamma   90.00
#
_symmetry.space_group_name_H-M   'P 1'
#
loop_
_entity.id
_entity.type
_entity.pdbx_description
1 polymer ?
#
loop_
_entity_poly.entity_id
_entity_poly.type
_entity_poly.pdbx_seq_one_letter_code
_entity_poly.pdbx_strand_id
1 'polypeptide(L)'
;MTERSEVKLRSPIVVVLGHVDHGKCLLPEELVLLADGRLKPIRDLFNGTLTFKSGVYEVENTSYDVYSLEVSNHNLLNRVEATQAWRVRYSGYIYEVLLEDGSKVAVTPEHPFLTGHGWLPADHLSRGDEIYVINSIPEPINSMKALRKFTTDEDFLKLTTYLAGNELEAFRNFADALVLKVFKYLNNVHVLDTWLKEEFKEKHVLKVLKNLLQTYKNPEDVIFSLPKEYVKVFAEAMIKHLGIKKSSKEVKLRFNNYYDAVKYKLLFSRVGFKTRIDLNLSEYDLTIAIADESHNVSYDSSSQNSLKLARITDIRVLEYDGYVYDLTVPGSQSFIANGILVHNTTLLDKIRGTAVVSKEPGEMTQHVGASLVPLSVIEKLTEPLKQLFPVKLSIPGLLFIDTPGHEAFSNLRRRGGSAADFAILVVDVMEGVEKQTVESLEILLSRKVPFVVAANKIDKIRGWKPMPNAPFTLSIKNQTPQTVEELERRIYSIVGQLSNLKIPAERFDRIKDFRKAIAIVPVSAKTGEGIPELLAVLAGIIQKYLTGRIAFTSGPARGVVLEVKELPGIGHVIDTVIYDGVLRKGDTIVVGGLEGPLVTKVRALLMPKPLEEIRVVSESAFMNVNEVVAAAGVRISAPNLERAVAGAPLYAVEDESKIDEYVRKVAEELVQVRFTKDIKGVVVKADTIGTLEAIVSMLEKRNIPVRLADVGPLTRREVIEAAVVAKEDRYLGVILLFNVKAPADVEELARAEGVKIFYDNIIYRLIESYEKWVAEEKSKEMMLKLQKTVFPAKFQVLPGYVFRRSNPAIVGVRVLGGVIRPGYRIMRSDGKPLGKIHQIQFKGKALNEAKTGSEVAISIEGDVLVGRHFDEGDVLYTDPSEDDINEILTEFPSEVTQEILELIKEIIKIKQQNIDRKFGLSVLLKIKEFERKLQLPPKK
;
A
#
# COMPACT_ATOMS: atom_id res chain seq x y z
N MET A 1 -27.00 40.37 31.25
CA MET A 1 -26.83 39.08 30.56
C MET A 1 -26.48 39.38 29.12
N THR A 2 -25.19 39.44 28.81
CA THR A 2 -24.71 39.55 27.42
C THR A 2 -24.90 38.20 26.76
N GLU A 3 -25.72 38.16 25.71
CA GLU A 3 -25.85 37.02 24.80
C GLU A 3 -24.45 36.60 24.34
N ARG A 4 -23.98 35.43 24.78
CA ARG A 4 -22.83 34.78 24.16
C ARG A 4 -23.29 34.36 22.77
N SER A 5 -22.82 35.06 21.75
CA SER A 5 -22.95 34.63 20.35
C SER A 5 -22.56 33.16 20.26
N GLU A 6 -23.49 32.27 19.90
CA GLU A 6 -23.21 30.85 19.72
C GLU A 6 -22.10 30.70 18.66
N VAL A 7 -20.97 30.12 19.07
CA VAL A 7 -19.86 29.85 18.16
C VAL A 7 -20.34 28.80 17.15
N LYS A 8 -20.49 29.21 15.89
CA LYS A 8 -20.85 28.30 14.80
C LYS A 8 -19.75 27.26 14.63
N LEU A 9 -20.09 25.98 14.63
CA LEU A 9 -19.14 24.88 14.45
C LEU A 9 -19.21 24.35 13.01
N ARG A 10 -18.06 23.99 12.43
CA ARG A 10 -18.01 23.22 11.19
C ARG A 10 -18.00 21.71 11.47
N SER A 11 -18.28 20.92 10.44
CA SER A 11 -18.11 19.46 10.52
C SER A 11 -16.63 19.13 10.80
N PRO A 12 -16.32 18.36 11.85
CA PRO A 12 -14.99 17.84 12.09
C PRO A 12 -14.55 16.90 10.97
N ILE A 13 -13.27 16.99 10.62
CA ILE A 13 -12.65 16.14 9.60
C ILE A 13 -12.06 14.92 10.29
N VAL A 14 -12.55 13.74 9.91
CA VAL A 14 -12.16 12.45 10.48
C VAL A 14 -11.46 11.63 9.40
N VAL A 15 -10.26 11.13 9.68
CA VAL A 15 -9.56 10.21 8.76
C VAL A 15 -9.61 8.77 9.28
N VAL A 16 -9.82 7.79 8.40
CA VAL A 16 -9.85 6.36 8.77
C VAL A 16 -8.56 5.67 8.30
N LEU A 17 -7.69 5.32 9.22
CA LEU A 17 -6.37 4.74 8.98
C LEU A 17 -6.32 3.29 9.48
N GLY A 18 -5.46 2.44 8.94
CA GLY A 18 -5.20 1.09 9.48
C GLY A 18 -5.56 -0.06 8.55
N HIS A 19 -5.66 -1.27 9.09
CA HIS A 19 -5.79 -2.53 8.33
C HIS A 19 -7.18 -2.63 7.69
N VAL A 20 -7.32 -2.16 6.45
CA VAL A 20 -8.56 -2.28 5.67
C VAL A 20 -8.50 -3.56 4.86
N ASP A 21 -9.28 -4.55 5.31
CA ASP A 21 -9.68 -5.81 4.67
C ASP A 21 -8.73 -6.40 3.62
N HIS A 22 -7.91 -7.36 4.04
CA HIS A 22 -7.21 -8.30 3.17
C HIS A 22 -7.90 -9.68 3.26
N GLY A 23 -8.08 -10.37 2.13
CA GLY A 23 -8.55 -11.78 2.09
C GLY A 23 -9.85 -12.08 1.35
N LYS A 24 -10.34 -11.19 0.48
CA LYS A 24 -11.45 -11.46 -0.46
C LYS A 24 -10.86 -11.65 -1.85
N CYS A 25 -10.62 -12.88 -2.25
CA CYS A 25 -9.90 -13.15 -3.49
C CYS A 25 -10.54 -14.31 -4.28
N LEU A 26 -10.25 -14.31 -5.57
CA LEU A 26 -10.68 -15.32 -6.55
C LEU A 26 -9.52 -16.28 -6.87
N LEU A 27 -9.84 -17.48 -7.33
CA LEU A 27 -8.82 -18.36 -7.94
C LEU A 27 -8.28 -17.77 -9.25
N PRO A 28 -7.04 -18.12 -9.66
CA PRO A 28 -6.37 -17.55 -10.83
C PRO A 28 -7.11 -17.71 -12.15
N GLU A 29 -7.92 -18.76 -12.28
CA GLU A 29 -8.62 -19.11 -13.52
C GLU A 29 -10.01 -18.46 -13.64
N GLU A 30 -10.50 -17.78 -12.60
CA GLU A 30 -11.82 -17.13 -12.62
C GLU A 30 -11.87 -16.03 -13.69
N LEU A 31 -12.90 -16.05 -14.55
CA LEU A 31 -12.99 -15.17 -15.72
C LEU A 31 -13.66 -13.84 -15.38
N VAL A 32 -12.90 -12.76 -15.44
CA VAL A 32 -13.39 -11.39 -15.28
C VAL A 32 -14.00 -10.89 -16.58
N LEU A 33 -15.20 -10.29 -16.50
CA LEU A 33 -15.86 -9.64 -17.63
C LEU A 33 -15.35 -8.20 -17.80
N LEU A 34 -14.65 -7.95 -18.90
CA LEU A 34 -14.16 -6.63 -19.29
C LEU A 34 -15.27 -5.81 -19.94
N ALA A 35 -15.15 -4.47 -19.87
CA ALA A 35 -16.16 -3.55 -20.40
C ALA A 35 -16.28 -3.57 -21.93
N ASP A 36 -15.29 -4.13 -22.63
CA ASP A 36 -15.35 -4.38 -24.07
C ASP A 36 -16.06 -5.71 -24.43
N GLY A 37 -16.57 -6.43 -23.42
CA GLY A 37 -17.29 -7.69 -23.56
C GLY A 37 -16.40 -8.93 -23.57
N ARG A 38 -15.07 -8.79 -23.45
CA ARG A 38 -14.16 -9.94 -23.36
C ARG A 38 -14.17 -10.55 -21.96
N LEU A 39 -13.90 -11.85 -21.89
CA LEU A 39 -13.65 -12.59 -20.65
C LEU A 39 -12.17 -12.91 -20.55
N LYS A 40 -11.55 -12.64 -19.40
CA LYS A 40 -10.14 -12.98 -19.14
C LYS A 40 -9.97 -13.63 -17.78
N PRO A 41 -9.13 -14.67 -17.64
CA PRO A 41 -8.70 -15.15 -16.33
C PRO A 41 -8.12 -14.00 -15.50
N ILE A 42 -8.48 -13.90 -14.22
CA ILE A 42 -8.02 -12.82 -13.36
C ILE A 42 -6.49 -12.76 -13.25
N ARG A 43 -5.80 -13.91 -13.31
CA ARG A 43 -4.34 -13.95 -13.35
C ARG A 43 -3.75 -13.20 -14.54
N ASP A 44 -4.45 -13.19 -15.68
CA ASP A 44 -3.97 -12.55 -16.92
C ASP A 44 -4.18 -11.02 -16.88
N LEU A 45 -4.89 -10.51 -15.87
CA LEU A 45 -4.99 -9.10 -15.57
C LEU A 45 -3.79 -8.61 -14.72
N PHE A 46 -2.98 -9.55 -14.22
CA PHE A 46 -1.69 -9.36 -13.55
C PHE A 46 -0.54 -9.62 -14.54
N ASN A 47 -0.39 -8.72 -15.52
CA ASN A 47 0.63 -8.80 -16.58
C ASN A 47 1.44 -7.49 -16.74
N GLY A 48 1.41 -6.64 -15.73
CA GLY A 48 1.97 -5.29 -15.72
C GLY A 48 3.38 -5.21 -15.11
N THR A 49 3.80 -3.98 -14.81
CA THR A 49 5.01 -3.75 -14.01
C THR A 49 4.66 -3.84 -12.54
N LEU A 50 5.34 -4.71 -11.80
CA LEU A 50 5.23 -4.82 -10.35
C LEU A 50 5.43 -3.45 -9.69
N THR A 51 4.38 -2.98 -9.05
CA THR A 51 4.42 -1.76 -8.24
C THR A 51 4.79 -2.07 -6.80
N PHE A 52 4.48 -3.28 -6.33
CA PHE A 52 4.77 -3.71 -4.97
C PHE A 52 4.96 -5.23 -4.88
N LYS A 53 5.92 -5.67 -4.06
CA LYS A 53 6.15 -7.08 -3.74
C LYS A 53 6.53 -7.25 -2.28
N SER A 54 5.74 -8.05 -1.57
CA SER A 54 6.01 -8.56 -0.22
C SER A 54 6.14 -10.09 -0.28
N GLY A 55 6.73 -10.72 0.74
CA GLY A 55 6.83 -12.18 0.82
C GLY A 55 5.46 -12.91 0.85
N VAL A 56 4.36 -12.17 1.01
CA VAL A 56 2.98 -12.69 1.13
C VAL A 56 2.08 -12.24 -0.03
N TYR A 57 2.27 -11.06 -0.62
CA TYR A 57 1.43 -10.58 -1.72
C TYR A 57 2.18 -9.63 -2.66
N GLU A 58 1.67 -9.48 -3.87
CA GLU A 58 2.24 -8.68 -4.95
C GLU A 58 1.15 -7.87 -5.66
N VAL A 59 1.51 -6.69 -6.15
CA VAL A 59 0.58 -5.71 -6.75
C VAL A 59 1.17 -5.19 -8.06
N GLU A 60 0.30 -5.06 -9.06
CA GLU A 60 0.60 -4.45 -10.34
C GLU A 60 -0.42 -3.38 -10.66
N ASN A 61 0.02 -2.30 -11.31
CA ASN A 61 -0.92 -1.37 -11.92
C ASN A 61 -1.60 -2.06 -13.09
N THR A 62 -2.92 -1.87 -13.18
CA THR A 62 -3.73 -2.38 -14.28
C THR A 62 -4.60 -1.23 -14.79
N SER A 63 -5.04 -1.32 -16.05
CA SER A 63 -5.86 -0.30 -16.72
C SER A 63 -6.96 -0.95 -17.55
N TYR A 64 -7.42 -2.12 -17.10
CA TYR A 64 -8.50 -2.84 -17.75
C TYR A 64 -9.84 -2.26 -17.31
N ASP A 65 -10.67 -1.89 -18.27
CA ASP A 65 -12.06 -1.55 -17.99
C ASP A 65 -12.86 -2.82 -17.65
N VAL A 66 -13.59 -2.80 -16.54
CA VAL A 66 -14.47 -3.88 -16.05
C VAL A 66 -15.88 -3.35 -15.83
N TYR A 67 -16.86 -4.27 -15.75
CA TYR A 67 -18.21 -3.94 -15.29
C TYR A 67 -18.31 -4.05 -13.77
N SER A 68 -18.90 -3.03 -13.16
CA SER A 68 -19.00 -2.83 -11.71
C SER A 68 -20.43 -2.43 -11.33
N LEU A 69 -20.89 -2.73 -10.12
CA LEU A 69 -22.21 -2.29 -9.67
C LEU A 69 -22.32 -0.77 -9.61
N GLU A 70 -23.45 -0.24 -10.07
CA GLU A 70 -23.82 1.15 -9.85
C GLU A 70 -24.32 1.34 -8.41
N VAL A 71 -23.68 2.26 -7.67
CA VAL A 71 -23.93 2.47 -6.22
C VAL A 71 -25.32 3.06 -5.95
N SER A 72 -25.87 3.83 -6.89
CA SER A 72 -27.19 4.47 -6.79
C SER A 72 -28.34 3.51 -7.12
N ASN A 73 -28.08 2.46 -7.90
CA ASN A 73 -29.07 1.46 -8.28
C ASN A 73 -28.43 0.08 -8.37
N HIS A 74 -28.63 -0.73 -7.33
CA HIS A 74 -28.00 -2.04 -7.13
C HIS A 74 -28.37 -3.10 -8.19
N ASN A 75 -29.17 -2.72 -9.19
CA ASN A 75 -29.56 -3.57 -10.32
C ASN A 75 -28.91 -3.16 -11.66
N LEU A 76 -28.07 -2.12 -11.68
CA LEU A 76 -27.40 -1.59 -12.89
C LEU A 76 -25.87 -1.77 -12.81
N LEU A 77 -25.25 -1.99 -13.98
CA LEU A 77 -23.80 -2.14 -14.13
C LEU A 77 -23.21 -0.95 -14.87
N ASN A 78 -22.11 -0.39 -14.36
CA ASN A 78 -21.35 0.69 -14.99
C ASN A 78 -19.92 0.25 -15.35
N ARG A 79 -19.35 0.88 -16.37
CA ARG A 79 -17.94 0.70 -16.76
C ARG A 79 -17.03 1.45 -15.80
N VAL A 80 -16.04 0.74 -15.27
CA VAL A 80 -15.03 1.31 -14.38
C VAL A 80 -13.65 0.78 -14.77
N GLU A 81 -12.66 1.65 -14.84
CA GLU A 81 -11.27 1.25 -15.04
C GLU A 81 -10.71 0.66 -13.74
N ALA A 82 -10.35 -0.62 -13.75
CA ALA A 82 -9.61 -1.24 -12.65
C ALA A 82 -8.19 -0.65 -12.62
N THR A 83 -7.72 -0.26 -11.43
CA THR A 83 -6.46 0.49 -11.27
C THR A 83 -5.30 -0.38 -10.79
N GLN A 84 -5.61 -1.45 -10.06
CA GLN A 84 -4.61 -2.39 -9.55
C GLN A 84 -5.10 -3.83 -9.65
N ALA A 85 -4.18 -4.75 -9.94
CA ALA A 85 -4.38 -6.18 -9.83
C ALA A 85 -3.50 -6.73 -8.71
N TRP A 86 -4.04 -7.69 -7.96
CA TRP A 86 -3.44 -8.23 -6.75
C TRP A 86 -3.22 -9.72 -6.92
N ARG A 87 -2.12 -10.23 -6.35
CA ARG A 87 -1.97 -11.66 -6.06
C ARG A 87 -1.45 -11.86 -4.64
N VAL A 88 -2.06 -12.78 -3.91
CA VAL A 88 -1.74 -13.07 -2.50
C VAL A 88 -1.45 -14.56 -2.38
N ARG A 89 -0.36 -14.93 -1.71
CA ARG A 89 -0.09 -16.33 -1.37
C ARG A 89 -1.04 -16.77 -0.27
N TYR A 90 -1.84 -17.78 -0.55
CA TYR A 90 -2.92 -18.26 0.30
C TYR A 90 -2.84 -19.77 0.47
N SER A 91 -2.94 -20.22 1.71
CA SER A 91 -3.05 -21.63 2.09
C SER A 91 -4.26 -21.77 3.00
N GLY A 92 -5.31 -22.45 2.52
CA GLY A 92 -6.58 -22.57 3.24
C GLY A 92 -7.67 -23.21 2.40
N TYR A 93 -8.92 -22.95 2.76
CA TYR A 93 -10.09 -23.48 2.06
C TYR A 93 -10.62 -22.50 1.02
N ILE A 94 -10.99 -23.02 -0.15
CA ILE A 94 -11.69 -22.29 -1.20
C ILE A 94 -13.11 -22.85 -1.32
N TYR A 95 -14.08 -21.94 -1.42
CA TYR A 95 -15.49 -22.25 -1.58
C TYR A 95 -15.84 -22.09 -3.07
N GLU A 96 -16.10 -23.21 -3.74
CA GLU A 96 -16.64 -23.25 -5.10
C GLU A 96 -18.17 -23.26 -5.02
N VAL A 97 -18.80 -22.15 -5.36
CA VAL A 97 -20.27 -21.99 -5.36
C VAL A 97 -20.80 -22.33 -6.75
N LEU A 98 -21.70 -23.31 -6.85
CA LEU A 98 -22.33 -23.75 -8.10
C LEU A 98 -23.79 -23.30 -8.15
N LEU A 99 -24.20 -22.74 -9.29
CA LEU A 99 -25.56 -22.23 -9.51
C LEU A 99 -26.39 -23.14 -10.40
N GLU A 100 -27.71 -22.96 -10.37
CA GLU A 100 -28.68 -23.74 -11.16
C GLU A 100 -28.56 -23.54 -12.66
N ASP A 101 -28.01 -22.40 -13.07
CA ASP A 101 -27.74 -22.11 -14.47
C ASP A 101 -26.38 -22.68 -14.93
N GLY A 102 -25.67 -23.40 -14.06
CA GLY A 102 -24.37 -24.03 -14.29
C GLY A 102 -23.16 -23.08 -14.19
N SER A 103 -23.37 -21.81 -13.83
CA SER A 103 -22.27 -20.90 -13.49
C SER A 103 -21.66 -21.30 -12.14
N LYS A 104 -20.35 -21.08 -11.98
CA LYS A 104 -19.63 -21.33 -10.73
C LYS A 104 -18.58 -20.27 -10.51
N VAL A 105 -18.20 -20.05 -9.26
CA VAL A 105 -17.03 -19.23 -8.92
C VAL A 105 -16.38 -19.79 -7.67
N ALA A 106 -15.04 -19.89 -7.70
CA ALA A 106 -14.25 -20.36 -6.58
C ALA A 106 -13.57 -19.19 -5.87
N VAL A 107 -13.88 -19.03 -4.58
CA VAL A 107 -13.52 -17.85 -3.80
C VAL A 107 -12.99 -18.21 -2.43
N THR A 108 -12.23 -17.30 -1.82
CA THR A 108 -11.90 -17.39 -0.39
C THR A 108 -13.17 -17.36 0.49
N PRO A 109 -13.18 -17.95 1.69
CA PRO A 109 -14.39 -18.12 2.51
C PRO A 109 -15.15 -16.81 2.80
N GLU A 110 -14.41 -15.71 2.95
CA GLU A 110 -14.91 -14.39 3.33
C GLU A 110 -15.48 -13.57 2.17
N HIS A 111 -15.46 -14.11 0.96
CA HIS A 111 -15.85 -13.41 -0.25
C HIS A 111 -17.37 -13.22 -0.29
N PRO A 112 -17.88 -11.97 -0.38
CA PRO A 112 -19.32 -11.72 -0.28
C PRO A 112 -20.03 -11.85 -1.62
N PHE A 113 -21.20 -12.47 -1.59
CA PHE A 113 -22.16 -12.58 -2.68
C PHE A 113 -23.41 -11.77 -2.38
N LEU A 114 -23.92 -11.04 -3.37
CA LEU A 114 -25.17 -10.32 -3.23
C LEU A 114 -26.33 -11.32 -3.33
N THR A 115 -27.17 -11.41 -2.29
CA THR A 115 -28.36 -12.27 -2.26
C THR A 115 -29.64 -11.44 -2.26
N GLY A 116 -30.80 -12.08 -2.43
CA GLY A 116 -32.10 -11.42 -2.28
C GLY A 116 -32.33 -10.74 -0.91
N HIS A 117 -31.51 -11.07 0.08
CA HIS A 117 -31.56 -10.54 1.45
C HIS A 117 -30.32 -9.70 1.83
N GLY A 118 -29.48 -9.34 0.85
CA GLY A 118 -28.25 -8.58 1.06
C GLY A 118 -26.98 -9.41 0.88
N TRP A 119 -25.83 -8.87 1.27
CA TRP A 119 -24.53 -9.52 1.06
C TRP A 119 -24.27 -10.64 2.07
N LEU A 120 -23.99 -11.85 1.59
CA LEU A 120 -23.59 -13.02 2.39
C LEU A 120 -22.23 -13.57 1.93
N PRO A 121 -21.30 -13.87 2.86
CA PRO A 121 -20.04 -14.54 2.54
C PRO A 121 -20.21 -15.94 1.98
N ALA A 122 -19.21 -16.39 1.22
CA ALA A 122 -19.15 -17.73 0.65
C ALA A 122 -19.34 -18.86 1.68
N ASP A 123 -18.74 -18.72 2.86
CA ASP A 123 -18.83 -19.71 3.94
C ASP A 123 -20.15 -19.71 4.72
N HIS A 124 -21.00 -18.71 4.49
CA HIS A 124 -22.35 -18.62 5.05
C HIS A 124 -23.44 -18.95 4.03
N LEU A 125 -23.09 -19.15 2.77
CA LEU A 125 -24.04 -19.60 1.75
C LEU A 125 -24.40 -21.08 1.99
N SER A 126 -25.66 -21.40 1.70
CA SER A 126 -26.19 -22.75 1.74
C SER A 126 -26.80 -23.13 0.40
N ARG A 127 -26.84 -24.43 0.12
CA ARG A 127 -27.58 -24.96 -1.03
C ARG A 127 -29.04 -24.52 -0.95
N GLY A 128 -29.54 -23.92 -2.03
CA GLY A 128 -30.88 -23.36 -2.11
C GLY A 128 -30.96 -21.84 -1.95
N ASP A 129 -29.91 -21.18 -1.44
CA ASP A 129 -29.84 -19.72 -1.40
C ASP A 129 -29.77 -19.12 -2.82
N GLU A 130 -30.26 -17.90 -3.00
CA GLU A 130 -30.30 -17.22 -4.30
C GLU A 130 -29.34 -16.02 -4.30
N ILE A 131 -28.42 -15.99 -5.28
CA ILE A 131 -27.43 -14.92 -5.47
C ILE A 131 -27.65 -14.19 -6.78
N TYR A 132 -27.27 -12.91 -6.83
CA TYR A 132 -27.39 -12.09 -8.04
C TYR A 132 -26.29 -12.43 -9.06
N VAL A 133 -26.71 -12.64 -10.30
CA VAL A 133 -25.88 -12.88 -11.48
C VAL A 133 -26.30 -11.94 -12.61
N ILE A 134 -25.42 -11.74 -13.59
CA ILE A 134 -25.74 -10.90 -14.74
C ILE A 134 -26.88 -11.53 -15.56
N ASN A 135 -27.85 -10.72 -15.94
CA ASN A 135 -28.97 -11.15 -16.79
C ASN A 135 -28.56 -11.15 -18.28
N SER A 136 -27.78 -10.16 -18.70
CA SER A 136 -27.20 -10.05 -20.04
C SER A 136 -25.88 -9.25 -20.01
N ILE A 137 -24.99 -9.45 -20.99
CA ILE A 137 -23.77 -8.64 -21.13
C ILE A 137 -24.17 -7.23 -21.64
N PRO A 138 -23.78 -6.14 -20.96
CA PRO A 138 -24.07 -4.78 -21.42
C PRO A 138 -23.40 -4.46 -22.78
N GLU A 139 -24.00 -3.60 -23.60
CA GLU A 139 -23.48 -3.30 -24.94
C GLU A 139 -22.13 -2.54 -24.91
N PRO A 140 -21.14 -2.93 -25.73
CA PRO A 140 -19.91 -2.14 -25.89
C PRO A 140 -20.22 -0.83 -26.64
N ILE A 141 -20.07 0.31 -25.97
CA ILE A 141 -20.50 1.63 -26.46
C ILE A 141 -19.72 2.15 -27.70
N ASN A 142 -18.60 1.52 -28.08
CA ASN A 142 -17.60 2.14 -28.95
C ASN A 142 -17.69 1.90 -30.47
N SER A 143 -18.83 1.47 -31.02
CA SER A 143 -18.89 1.09 -32.45
C SER A 143 -19.35 2.19 -33.43
N MET A 144 -19.67 3.42 -33.00
CA MET A 144 -20.27 4.42 -33.92
C MET A 144 -19.55 5.77 -34.10
N LYS A 145 -18.60 6.16 -33.25
CA LYS A 145 -17.99 7.51 -33.34
C LYS A 145 -16.75 7.62 -34.24
N ALA A 146 -16.12 6.52 -34.63
CA ALA A 146 -14.90 6.54 -35.45
C ALA A 146 -15.13 6.59 -36.97
N LEU A 147 -16.34 6.30 -37.47
CA LEU A 147 -16.55 5.94 -38.88
C LEU A 147 -17.21 7.03 -39.76
N ARG A 148 -17.32 8.28 -39.29
CA ARG A 148 -17.99 9.38 -40.03
C ARG A 148 -17.11 10.16 -41.02
N LYS A 149 -15.86 9.76 -41.28
CA LYS A 149 -14.89 10.59 -42.04
C LYS A 149 -14.64 10.23 -43.51
N PHE A 150 -15.26 9.20 -44.08
CA PHE A 150 -15.05 8.83 -45.50
C PHE A 150 -16.34 9.06 -46.29
N THR A 151 -16.33 10.04 -47.20
CA THR A 151 -17.56 10.48 -47.90
C THR A 151 -17.48 10.47 -49.42
N THR A 152 -16.32 10.18 -50.05
CA THR A 152 -16.21 10.20 -51.53
C THR A 152 -15.52 8.97 -52.12
N ASP A 153 -15.84 8.64 -53.39
CA ASP A 153 -15.23 7.51 -54.13
C ASP A 153 -13.73 7.73 -54.43
N GLU A 154 -13.26 8.98 -54.38
CA GLU A 154 -11.86 9.35 -54.57
C GLU A 154 -11.00 8.98 -53.34
N ASP A 155 -11.60 8.98 -52.14
CA ASP A 155 -10.95 8.50 -50.91
C ASP A 155 -10.66 7.00 -50.98
N PHE A 156 -11.51 6.23 -51.68
CA PHE A 156 -11.36 4.78 -51.86
C PHE A 156 -10.19 4.43 -52.81
N LEU A 157 -9.93 5.25 -53.82
CA LEU A 157 -8.81 5.05 -54.75
C LEU A 157 -7.46 5.41 -54.10
N LYS A 158 -7.44 6.45 -53.25
CA LYS A 158 -6.28 6.78 -52.41
C LYS A 158 -6.00 5.70 -51.35
N LEU A 159 -7.05 5.15 -50.76
CA LEU A 159 -6.95 4.04 -49.79
C LEU A 159 -6.37 2.79 -50.47
N THR A 160 -6.93 2.34 -51.60
CA THR A 160 -6.45 1.14 -52.31
C THR A 160 -4.98 1.24 -52.76
N THR A 161 -4.51 2.44 -53.08
CA THR A 161 -3.10 2.69 -53.42
C THR A 161 -2.18 2.69 -52.17
N TYR A 162 -2.69 3.13 -51.02
CA TYR A 162 -1.99 3.10 -49.72
C TYR A 162 -1.99 1.69 -49.08
N LEU A 163 -3.03 0.89 -49.33
CA LEU A 163 -3.25 -0.45 -48.78
C LEU A 163 -2.35 -1.54 -49.38
N ALA A 164 -1.64 -1.25 -50.48
CA ALA A 164 -0.68 -2.18 -51.09
C ALA A 164 0.62 -2.36 -50.27
N GLY A 165 0.76 -1.69 -49.11
CA GLY A 165 2.02 -1.63 -48.34
C GLY A 165 2.01 -2.05 -46.86
N ASN A 166 0.88 -2.41 -46.23
CA ASN A 166 0.87 -2.78 -44.79
C ASN A 166 -0.32 -3.67 -44.40
N GLU A 167 -0.10 -4.85 -43.79
CA GLU A 167 -1.11 -5.92 -43.73
C GLU A 167 -2.15 -5.87 -42.57
N LEU A 168 -1.96 -5.09 -41.49
CA LEU A 168 -2.81 -5.20 -40.29
C LEU A 168 -3.85 -4.06 -40.13
N GLU A 169 -3.46 -2.83 -40.44
CA GLU A 169 -4.37 -1.67 -40.43
C GLU A 169 -5.22 -1.62 -41.73
N ALA A 170 -4.69 -2.22 -42.80
CA ALA A 170 -5.36 -2.31 -44.09
C ALA A 170 -6.64 -3.15 -44.07
N PHE A 171 -6.63 -4.24 -43.31
CA PHE A 171 -7.78 -5.15 -43.26
C PHE A 171 -8.92 -4.62 -42.39
N ARG A 172 -8.59 -3.89 -41.31
CA ARG A 172 -9.59 -3.23 -40.45
C ARG A 172 -10.36 -2.16 -41.25
N ASN A 173 -9.64 -1.34 -42.00
CA ASN A 173 -10.23 -0.33 -42.89
C ASN A 173 -10.99 -0.96 -44.08
N PHE A 174 -10.56 -2.11 -44.60
CA PHE A 174 -11.27 -2.85 -45.64
C PHE A 174 -12.59 -3.47 -45.14
N ALA A 175 -12.59 -4.07 -43.95
CA ALA A 175 -13.81 -4.60 -43.32
C ALA A 175 -14.83 -3.48 -43.03
N ASP A 176 -14.37 -2.34 -42.52
CA ASP A 176 -15.21 -1.18 -42.27
C ASP A 176 -15.76 -0.56 -43.58
N ALA A 177 -14.95 -0.50 -44.64
CA ALA A 177 -15.38 -0.02 -45.96
C ALA A 177 -16.37 -0.94 -46.67
N LEU A 178 -16.21 -2.27 -46.52
CA LEU A 178 -17.15 -3.26 -47.05
C LEU A 178 -18.52 -3.15 -46.37
N VAL A 179 -18.52 -2.95 -45.04
CA VAL A 179 -19.73 -2.74 -44.23
C VAL A 179 -20.43 -1.43 -44.60
N LEU A 180 -19.69 -0.36 -44.88
CA LEU A 180 -20.24 0.94 -45.33
C LEU A 180 -20.88 0.87 -46.73
N LYS A 181 -20.29 0.12 -47.68
CA LYS A 181 -20.85 -0.02 -49.03
C LYS A 181 -22.11 -0.90 -49.03
N VAL A 182 -22.14 -1.91 -48.16
CA VAL A 182 -23.33 -2.71 -47.86
C VAL A 182 -24.42 -1.81 -47.25
N PHE A 183 -24.10 -0.94 -46.31
CA PHE A 183 -25.08 -0.02 -45.69
C PHE A 183 -25.63 1.07 -46.63
N LYS A 184 -24.81 1.62 -47.54
CA LYS A 184 -25.28 2.61 -48.53
C LYS A 184 -26.31 2.01 -49.49
N TYR A 185 -26.26 0.69 -49.73
CA TYR A 185 -27.26 -0.07 -50.47
C TYR A 185 -28.48 -0.50 -49.64
N LEU A 186 -28.31 -0.71 -48.33
CA LEU A 186 -29.37 -1.19 -47.41
C LEU A 186 -30.31 -0.10 -46.86
N ASN A 187 -30.05 1.19 -47.12
CA ASN A 187 -30.93 2.29 -46.71
C ASN A 187 -32.25 2.39 -47.52
N ASN A 188 -32.54 1.39 -48.36
CA ASN A 188 -33.86 1.18 -48.96
C ASN A 188 -34.40 -0.17 -48.44
N VAL A 189 -35.31 -0.11 -47.46
CA VAL A 189 -35.85 -1.28 -46.74
C VAL A 189 -36.48 -2.32 -47.68
N HIS A 190 -36.92 -1.93 -48.88
CA HIS A 190 -37.46 -2.84 -49.89
C HIS A 190 -36.42 -3.70 -50.62
N VAL A 191 -35.14 -3.36 -50.58
CA VAL A 191 -34.07 -4.12 -51.27
C VAL A 191 -33.53 -5.25 -50.39
N LEU A 192 -33.68 -5.18 -49.06
CA LEU A 192 -33.15 -6.17 -48.12
C LEU A 192 -33.76 -7.57 -48.33
N ASP A 193 -35.06 -7.61 -48.63
CA ASP A 193 -35.79 -8.86 -48.86
C ASP A 193 -35.55 -9.44 -50.26
N THR A 194 -35.20 -8.59 -51.24
CA THR A 194 -34.81 -9.00 -52.60
C THR A 194 -33.34 -9.43 -52.64
N TRP A 195 -32.47 -8.78 -51.87
CA TRP A 195 -31.02 -9.05 -51.80
C TRP A 195 -30.67 -10.31 -50.99
N LEU A 196 -31.50 -10.66 -49.99
CA LEU A 196 -31.44 -11.97 -49.33
C LEU A 196 -31.95 -13.11 -50.25
N LYS A 197 -32.75 -12.78 -51.27
CA LYS A 197 -33.32 -13.75 -52.23
C LYS A 197 -32.49 -13.90 -53.50
N GLU A 198 -31.76 -12.88 -53.95
CA GLU A 198 -30.93 -12.92 -55.16
C GLU A 198 -29.47 -12.48 -54.92
N GLU A 199 -28.56 -13.42 -55.22
CA GLU A 199 -27.12 -13.24 -55.48
C GLU A 199 -26.11 -12.93 -54.34
N PHE A 200 -26.30 -13.48 -53.14
CA PHE A 200 -25.14 -13.82 -52.28
C PHE A 200 -25.25 -15.26 -51.78
N LYS A 201 -24.74 -16.23 -52.57
CA LYS A 201 -24.73 -17.65 -52.17
C LYS A 201 -24.03 -17.77 -50.81
N GLU A 202 -24.78 -18.25 -49.80
CA GLU A 202 -24.38 -18.55 -48.40
C GLU A 202 -22.96 -19.14 -48.25
N LYS A 203 -22.45 -19.83 -49.29
CA LYS A 203 -21.09 -20.34 -49.38
C LYS A 203 -19.99 -19.27 -49.21
N HIS A 204 -20.20 -18.02 -49.61
CA HIS A 204 -19.16 -16.98 -49.50
C HIS A 204 -19.02 -16.44 -48.07
N VAL A 205 -20.13 -16.20 -47.36
CA VAL A 205 -20.12 -15.80 -45.94
C VAL A 205 -19.50 -16.92 -45.08
N LEU A 206 -19.91 -18.17 -45.33
CA LEU A 206 -19.32 -19.34 -44.67
C LEU A 206 -17.83 -19.50 -44.98
N LYS A 207 -17.36 -19.19 -46.19
CA LYS A 207 -15.94 -19.28 -46.58
C LYS A 207 -15.08 -18.18 -45.93
N VAL A 208 -15.59 -16.95 -45.85
CA VAL A 208 -14.94 -15.84 -45.13
C VAL A 208 -14.87 -16.13 -43.63
N LEU A 209 -15.95 -16.66 -43.04
CA LEU A 209 -15.99 -17.11 -41.65
C LEU A 209 -15.04 -18.28 -41.37
N LYS A 210 -14.94 -19.25 -42.28
CA LYS A 210 -14.01 -20.38 -42.16
C LYS A 210 -12.55 -19.92 -42.17
N ASN A 211 -12.23 -18.96 -43.04
CA ASN A 211 -10.90 -18.36 -43.08
C ASN A 211 -10.62 -17.53 -41.81
N LEU A 212 -11.60 -16.77 -41.29
CA LEU A 212 -11.49 -16.06 -40.00
C LEU A 212 -11.21 -17.00 -38.83
N LEU A 213 -11.94 -18.12 -38.74
CA LEU A 213 -11.79 -19.15 -37.70
C LEU A 213 -10.45 -19.90 -37.79
N GLN A 214 -9.87 -20.02 -38.99
CA GLN A 214 -8.59 -20.70 -39.23
C GLN A 214 -7.36 -19.80 -39.07
N THR A 215 -7.52 -18.48 -39.21
CA THR A 215 -6.40 -17.52 -39.24
C THR A 215 -6.05 -16.97 -37.86
N TYR A 216 -6.99 -16.98 -36.91
CA TYR A 216 -6.79 -16.44 -35.56
C TYR A 216 -6.75 -17.53 -34.51
N LYS A 217 -5.83 -17.40 -33.52
CA LYS A 217 -5.75 -18.32 -32.36
C LYS A 217 -7.04 -18.32 -31.51
N ASN A 218 -7.72 -17.17 -31.41
CA ASN A 218 -8.96 -16.97 -30.65
C ASN A 218 -9.98 -16.17 -31.49
N PRO A 219 -10.67 -16.79 -32.46
CA PRO A 219 -11.59 -16.10 -33.35
C PRO A 219 -12.84 -15.52 -32.65
N GLU A 220 -13.10 -15.99 -31.43
CA GLU A 220 -14.20 -15.59 -30.54
C GLU A 220 -14.09 -14.15 -30.02
N ASP A 221 -12.86 -13.64 -29.84
CA ASP A 221 -12.62 -12.29 -29.33
C ASP A 221 -13.07 -11.21 -30.32
N VAL A 222 -13.06 -11.53 -31.62
CA VAL A 222 -13.60 -10.67 -32.68
C VAL A 222 -15.12 -10.64 -32.62
N ILE A 223 -15.77 -11.77 -32.30
CA ILE A 223 -17.23 -11.92 -32.31
C ILE A 223 -17.87 -11.16 -31.13
N PHE A 224 -17.25 -11.17 -29.94
CA PHE A 224 -17.73 -10.40 -28.79
C PHE A 224 -17.60 -8.88 -28.97
N SER A 225 -16.80 -8.41 -29.93
CA SER A 225 -16.68 -6.99 -30.25
C SER A 225 -17.75 -6.47 -31.23
N LEU A 226 -18.55 -7.36 -31.83
CA LEU A 226 -19.55 -7.00 -32.83
C LEU A 226 -20.86 -6.47 -32.19
N PRO A 227 -21.58 -5.54 -32.86
CA PRO A 227 -22.93 -5.14 -32.45
C PRO A 227 -23.92 -6.32 -32.47
N LYS A 228 -24.96 -6.26 -31.63
CA LYS A 228 -25.89 -7.36 -31.33
C LYS A 228 -26.53 -7.99 -32.57
N GLU A 229 -26.82 -7.18 -33.59
CA GLU A 229 -27.42 -7.60 -34.86
C GLU A 229 -26.49 -8.51 -35.66
N TYR A 230 -25.18 -8.28 -35.60
CA TYR A 230 -24.17 -9.09 -36.28
C TYR A 230 -23.83 -10.36 -35.50
N VAL A 231 -23.83 -10.29 -34.16
CA VAL A 231 -23.69 -11.48 -33.30
C VAL A 231 -24.85 -12.45 -33.54
N LYS A 232 -26.07 -11.94 -33.79
CA LYS A 232 -27.23 -12.74 -34.17
C LYS A 232 -27.03 -13.51 -35.48
N VAL A 233 -26.60 -12.84 -36.55
CA VAL A 233 -26.32 -13.48 -37.85
C VAL A 233 -25.21 -14.52 -37.72
N PHE A 234 -24.16 -14.22 -36.93
CA PHE A 234 -23.07 -15.15 -36.64
C PHE A 234 -23.57 -16.39 -35.87
N ALA A 235 -24.37 -16.19 -34.84
CA ALA A 235 -24.95 -17.27 -34.05
C ALA A 235 -25.89 -18.14 -34.87
N GLU A 236 -26.73 -17.55 -35.74
CA GLU A 236 -27.59 -18.29 -36.68
C GLU A 236 -26.77 -19.11 -37.69
N ALA A 237 -25.68 -18.55 -38.21
CA ALA A 237 -24.76 -19.26 -39.11
C ALA A 237 -24.01 -20.40 -38.40
N MET A 238 -23.56 -20.20 -37.15
CA MET A 238 -22.96 -21.22 -36.29
C MET A 238 -23.94 -22.34 -35.97
N ILE A 239 -25.19 -22.00 -35.64
CA ILE A 239 -26.25 -22.97 -35.37
C ILE A 239 -26.47 -23.88 -36.59
N LYS A 240 -26.52 -23.27 -37.79
CA LYS A 240 -26.64 -24.00 -39.06
C LYS A 240 -25.39 -24.84 -39.38
N HIS A 241 -24.19 -24.33 -39.09
CA HIS A 241 -22.92 -25.03 -39.31
C HIS A 241 -22.75 -26.26 -38.40
N LEU A 242 -23.20 -26.15 -37.15
CA LEU A 242 -23.24 -27.22 -36.16
C LEU A 242 -24.31 -28.29 -36.46
N GLY A 243 -25.03 -28.17 -37.58
CA GLY A 243 -26.01 -29.16 -38.04
C GLY A 243 -27.33 -29.14 -37.28
N ILE A 244 -27.61 -28.05 -36.55
CA ILE A 244 -28.81 -27.93 -35.73
C ILE A 244 -30.03 -27.73 -36.62
N LYS A 245 -30.97 -28.70 -36.59
CA LYS A 245 -32.27 -28.56 -37.27
C LYS A 245 -33.18 -27.62 -36.45
N LYS A 246 -33.83 -26.67 -37.11
CA LYS A 246 -34.82 -25.74 -36.50
C LYS A 246 -35.98 -26.46 -35.76
N SER A 247 -36.22 -27.74 -36.04
CA SER A 247 -37.25 -28.56 -35.39
C SER A 247 -36.82 -29.21 -34.07
N SER A 248 -35.57 -29.04 -33.64
CA SER A 248 -35.06 -29.61 -32.40
C SER A 248 -35.46 -28.73 -31.22
N LYS A 249 -36.34 -29.21 -30.34
CA LYS A 249 -36.76 -28.50 -29.12
C LYS A 249 -35.58 -28.20 -28.17
N GLU A 250 -34.54 -29.04 -28.21
CA GLU A 250 -33.30 -28.87 -27.45
C GLU A 250 -32.08 -29.30 -28.29
N VAL A 251 -30.96 -28.61 -28.07
CA VAL A 251 -29.66 -28.87 -28.70
C VAL A 251 -28.62 -29.01 -27.61
N LYS A 252 -27.84 -30.09 -27.61
CA LYS A 252 -26.69 -30.25 -26.71
C LYS A 252 -25.39 -30.01 -27.46
N LEU A 253 -24.53 -29.12 -26.94
CA LEU A 253 -23.18 -28.83 -27.44
C LEU A 253 -22.18 -29.25 -26.37
N ARG A 254 -21.27 -30.17 -26.70
CA ARG A 254 -20.22 -30.62 -25.78
C ARG A 254 -18.95 -29.80 -25.96
N PHE A 255 -18.39 -29.30 -24.86
CA PHE A 255 -17.14 -28.53 -24.83
C PHE A 255 -16.00 -29.31 -24.18
N ASN A 256 -14.76 -28.94 -24.49
CA ASN A 256 -13.58 -29.62 -23.96
C ASN A 256 -13.27 -29.21 -22.50
N ASN A 257 -13.74 -28.04 -22.07
CA ASN A 257 -13.57 -27.56 -20.71
C ASN A 257 -14.74 -26.65 -20.29
N TYR A 258 -14.84 -26.44 -18.98
CA TYR A 258 -15.88 -25.62 -18.36
C TYR A 258 -15.86 -24.15 -18.84
N TYR A 259 -14.67 -23.56 -19.00
CA TYR A 259 -14.52 -22.15 -19.36
C TYR A 259 -15.04 -21.85 -20.77
N ASP A 260 -14.78 -22.74 -21.73
CA ASP A 260 -15.36 -22.66 -23.07
C ASP A 260 -16.89 -22.74 -22.98
N ALA A 261 -17.42 -23.68 -22.19
CA ALA A 261 -18.86 -23.84 -22.03
C ALA A 261 -19.54 -22.57 -21.45
N VAL A 262 -18.92 -21.93 -20.44
CA VAL A 262 -19.37 -20.65 -19.85
C VAL A 262 -19.25 -19.50 -20.86
N LYS A 263 -18.15 -19.42 -21.60
CA LYS A 263 -17.89 -18.40 -22.62
C LYS A 263 -18.94 -18.45 -23.73
N TYR A 264 -19.25 -19.63 -24.24
CA TYR A 264 -20.30 -19.82 -25.25
C TYR A 264 -21.71 -19.59 -24.69
N LYS A 265 -22.01 -19.98 -23.45
CA LYS A 265 -23.29 -19.63 -22.78
C LYS A 265 -23.50 -18.11 -22.74
N LEU A 266 -22.47 -17.37 -22.32
CA LEU A 266 -22.48 -15.91 -22.26
C LEU A 266 -22.57 -15.26 -23.65
N LEU A 267 -22.03 -15.90 -24.69
CA LEU A 267 -22.21 -15.48 -26.07
C LEU A 267 -23.66 -15.66 -26.54
N PHE A 268 -24.27 -16.82 -26.29
CA PHE A 268 -25.64 -17.12 -26.72
C PHE A 268 -26.68 -16.30 -25.96
N SER A 269 -26.44 -15.94 -24.69
CA SER A 269 -27.32 -15.04 -23.93
C SER A 269 -27.35 -13.62 -24.50
N ARG A 270 -26.26 -13.16 -25.14
CA ARG A 270 -26.19 -11.84 -25.82
C ARG A 270 -27.06 -11.75 -27.07
N VAL A 271 -27.35 -12.89 -27.72
CA VAL A 271 -28.10 -12.94 -28.99
C VAL A 271 -29.62 -12.83 -28.78
N GLY A 272 -30.10 -13.00 -27.54
CA GLY A 272 -31.51 -12.80 -27.21
C GLY A 272 -32.46 -13.80 -27.87
N PHE A 273 -31.99 -15.01 -28.19
CA PHE A 273 -32.90 -16.09 -28.52
C PHE A 273 -33.87 -16.32 -27.35
N LYS A 274 -35.15 -16.57 -27.63
CA LYS A 274 -36.16 -17.00 -26.65
C LYS A 274 -35.86 -18.43 -26.16
N THR A 275 -34.61 -18.72 -25.80
CA THR A 275 -34.11 -20.06 -25.52
C THR A 275 -33.67 -20.18 -24.06
N ARG A 276 -34.08 -21.26 -23.40
CA ARG A 276 -33.49 -21.65 -22.11
C ARG A 276 -32.11 -22.25 -22.39
N ILE A 277 -31.06 -21.69 -21.78
CA ILE A 277 -29.67 -22.12 -21.97
C ILE A 277 -29.19 -22.69 -20.63
N ASP A 278 -29.09 -24.02 -20.56
CA ASP A 278 -28.70 -24.75 -19.36
C ASP A 278 -27.31 -25.39 -19.56
N LEU A 279 -26.38 -25.17 -18.63
CA LEU A 279 -25.07 -25.84 -18.60
C LEU A 279 -25.15 -27.11 -17.73
N ASN A 280 -24.89 -28.27 -18.30
CA ASN A 280 -24.71 -29.51 -17.54
C ASN A 280 -23.22 -29.79 -17.29
N LEU A 281 -22.85 -29.69 -16.01
CA LEU A 281 -21.48 -29.73 -15.52
C LEU A 281 -20.83 -31.12 -15.51
N SER A 282 -21.61 -32.21 -15.48
CA SER A 282 -21.02 -33.56 -15.44
C SER A 282 -20.42 -33.99 -16.80
N GLU A 283 -20.82 -33.33 -17.89
CA GLU A 283 -20.47 -33.72 -19.26
C GLU A 283 -19.84 -32.59 -20.09
N TYR A 284 -19.67 -31.39 -19.52
CA TYR A 284 -19.31 -30.15 -20.23
C TYR A 284 -20.27 -29.81 -21.39
N ASP A 285 -21.55 -30.14 -21.20
CA ASP A 285 -22.58 -30.01 -22.22
C ASP A 285 -23.40 -28.73 -22.00
N LEU A 286 -23.48 -27.87 -23.00
CA LEU A 286 -24.40 -26.74 -23.07
C LEU A 286 -25.69 -27.19 -23.79
N THR A 287 -26.81 -27.17 -23.08
CA THR A 287 -28.13 -27.44 -23.67
C THR A 287 -28.82 -26.12 -24.02
N ILE A 288 -29.15 -25.92 -25.29
CA ILE A 288 -29.88 -24.78 -25.82
C ILE A 288 -31.29 -25.25 -26.21
N ALA A 289 -32.31 -24.88 -25.43
CA ALA A 289 -33.71 -25.20 -25.72
C ALA A 289 -34.34 -24.09 -26.58
N ILE A 290 -34.78 -24.40 -27.80
CA ILE A 290 -35.37 -23.44 -28.74
C ILE A 290 -36.88 -23.37 -28.49
N ALA A 291 -37.37 -22.25 -27.98
CA ALA A 291 -38.81 -22.07 -27.80
C ALA A 291 -39.50 -21.89 -29.17
N ASP A 292 -40.65 -22.56 -29.31
CA ASP A 292 -41.55 -22.43 -30.46
C ASP A 292 -42.06 -20.98 -30.60
N GLU A 293 -42.19 -20.52 -31.84
CA GLU A 293 -42.58 -19.14 -32.21
C GLU A 293 -44.00 -18.73 -31.74
N SER A 294 -44.75 -19.61 -31.06
CA SER A 294 -46.15 -19.40 -30.69
C SER A 294 -46.42 -18.71 -29.35
N HIS A 295 -45.39 -18.34 -28.58
CA HIS A 295 -45.57 -17.51 -27.37
C HIS A 295 -45.18 -16.04 -27.63
N ASN A 296 -46.20 -15.22 -27.88
CA ASN A 296 -46.14 -13.77 -27.75
C ASN A 296 -45.98 -13.40 -26.27
N VAL A 297 -44.74 -13.47 -25.77
CA VAL A 297 -44.34 -12.72 -24.58
C VAL A 297 -44.05 -11.31 -25.07
N SER A 298 -44.79 -10.33 -24.55
CA SER A 298 -44.52 -8.91 -24.74
C SER A 298 -43.07 -8.64 -24.38
N TYR A 299 -42.31 -8.10 -25.32
CA TYR A 299 -40.99 -7.54 -25.02
C TYR A 299 -41.23 -6.36 -24.09
N ASP A 300 -41.06 -6.56 -22.80
CA ASP A 300 -41.06 -5.47 -21.86
C ASP A 300 -39.72 -4.74 -22.00
N SER A 301 -39.70 -3.80 -22.96
CA SER A 301 -38.63 -2.82 -23.16
C SER A 301 -38.37 -1.94 -21.92
N SER A 302 -39.08 -2.17 -20.80
CA SER A 302 -38.92 -1.48 -19.53
C SER A 302 -38.13 -2.24 -18.45
N SER A 303 -37.63 -3.45 -18.70
CA SER A 303 -36.76 -4.15 -17.73
C SER A 303 -35.32 -3.62 -17.77
N GLN A 304 -35.09 -2.46 -17.16
CA GLN A 304 -33.78 -1.83 -16.97
C GLN A 304 -32.81 -2.64 -16.07
N ASN A 305 -33.13 -3.86 -15.64
CA ASN A 305 -32.31 -4.60 -14.67
C ASN A 305 -31.22 -5.44 -15.35
N SER A 306 -29.96 -5.11 -15.07
CA SER A 306 -28.76 -5.81 -15.57
C SER A 306 -28.46 -7.12 -14.82
N LEU A 307 -29.13 -7.35 -13.68
CA LEU A 307 -28.94 -8.50 -12.79
C LEU A 307 -30.23 -9.32 -12.62
N LYS A 308 -30.08 -10.62 -12.36
CA LYS A 308 -31.14 -11.58 -11.99
C LYS A 308 -30.69 -12.45 -10.82
N LEU A 309 -31.61 -13.05 -10.08
CA LEU A 309 -31.28 -14.05 -9.06
C LEU A 309 -31.08 -15.43 -9.69
N ALA A 310 -30.12 -16.20 -9.17
CA ALA A 310 -29.87 -17.59 -9.52
C ALA A 310 -29.65 -18.42 -8.24
N ARG A 311 -30.27 -19.60 -8.19
CA ARG A 311 -30.20 -20.49 -7.03
C ARG A 311 -28.89 -21.27 -6.95
N ILE A 312 -28.34 -21.41 -5.75
CA ILE A 312 -27.18 -22.25 -5.47
C ILE A 312 -27.60 -23.73 -5.44
N THR A 313 -26.99 -24.54 -6.31
CA THR A 313 -27.23 -25.97 -6.39
C THR A 313 -26.26 -26.81 -5.58
N ASP A 314 -25.03 -26.35 -5.40
CA ASP A 314 -23.98 -27.04 -4.65
C ASP A 314 -22.91 -26.05 -4.16
N ILE A 315 -22.23 -26.37 -3.05
CA ILE A 315 -21.08 -25.62 -2.55
C ILE A 315 -20.00 -26.62 -2.16
N ARG A 316 -18.83 -26.51 -2.79
CA ARG A 316 -17.70 -27.41 -2.54
C ARG A 316 -16.60 -26.68 -1.82
N VAL A 317 -16.10 -27.28 -0.75
CA VAL A 317 -14.97 -26.76 0.01
C VAL A 317 -13.72 -27.52 -0.40
N LEU A 318 -12.73 -26.81 -0.94
CA LEU A 318 -11.50 -27.37 -1.50
C LEU A 318 -10.29 -26.86 -0.71
N GLU A 319 -9.35 -27.73 -0.37
CA GLU A 319 -8.04 -27.29 0.14
C GLU A 319 -7.22 -26.70 -1.02
N TYR A 320 -6.62 -25.54 -0.77
CA TYR A 320 -5.85 -24.81 -1.76
C TYR A 320 -4.59 -24.21 -1.12
N ASP A 321 -3.45 -24.45 -1.76
CA ASP A 321 -2.18 -23.78 -1.48
C ASP A 321 -1.65 -23.20 -2.79
N GLY A 322 -1.63 -21.87 -2.90
CA GLY A 322 -1.31 -21.18 -4.14
C GLY A 322 -1.50 -19.67 -4.08
N TYR A 323 -1.66 -19.03 -5.24
CA TYR A 323 -1.96 -17.61 -5.32
C TYR A 323 -3.44 -17.37 -5.59
N VAL A 324 -4.06 -16.51 -4.80
CA VAL A 324 -5.40 -15.96 -5.05
C VAL A 324 -5.28 -14.51 -5.53
N TYR A 325 -6.26 -14.05 -6.30
CA TYR A 325 -6.19 -12.78 -7.01
C TYR A 325 -7.36 -11.87 -6.69
N ASP A 326 -7.16 -10.56 -6.82
CA ASP A 326 -8.22 -9.57 -6.65
C ASP A 326 -7.96 -8.36 -7.56
N LEU A 327 -8.97 -7.50 -7.74
CA LEU A 327 -8.87 -6.24 -8.48
C LEU A 327 -9.28 -5.06 -7.61
N THR A 328 -8.51 -3.98 -7.67
CA THR A 328 -8.99 -2.69 -7.17
C THR A 328 -9.79 -2.01 -8.27
N VAL A 329 -11.10 -2.06 -8.10
CA VAL A 329 -12.07 -1.32 -8.92
C VAL A 329 -12.51 -0.08 -8.14
N PRO A 330 -12.08 1.14 -8.53
CA PRO A 330 -12.47 2.36 -7.84
C PRO A 330 -14.00 2.54 -7.85
N GLY A 331 -14.62 2.82 -6.70
CA GLY A 331 -16.07 2.98 -6.62
C GLY A 331 -16.69 1.97 -5.69
N SER A 332 -17.47 1.06 -6.26
CA SER A 332 -18.14 -0.02 -5.55
C SER A 332 -17.21 -1.16 -5.12
N GLN A 333 -15.91 -1.11 -5.45
CA GLN A 333 -14.96 -2.21 -5.24
C GLN A 333 -15.51 -3.57 -5.65
N SER A 334 -16.32 -3.58 -6.72
CA SER A 334 -17.00 -4.75 -7.22
C SER A 334 -16.68 -4.98 -8.68
N PHE A 335 -16.76 -6.22 -9.12
CA PHE A 335 -16.62 -6.57 -10.53
C PHE A 335 -17.35 -7.88 -10.83
N ILE A 336 -17.47 -8.20 -12.11
CA ILE A 336 -18.11 -9.44 -12.54
C ILE A 336 -17.05 -10.51 -12.82
N ALA A 337 -17.13 -11.64 -12.11
CA ALA A 337 -16.34 -12.84 -12.33
C ALA A 337 -17.27 -14.03 -12.63
N ASN A 338 -17.06 -14.73 -13.74
CA ASN A 338 -17.90 -15.81 -14.27
C ASN A 338 -19.40 -15.47 -14.34
N GLY A 339 -19.73 -14.19 -14.58
CA GLY A 339 -21.12 -13.72 -14.59
C GLY A 339 -21.73 -13.47 -13.21
N ILE A 340 -20.94 -13.62 -12.14
CA ILE A 340 -21.34 -13.40 -10.75
C ILE A 340 -20.69 -12.10 -10.26
N LEU A 341 -21.44 -11.35 -9.44
CA LEU A 341 -20.99 -10.10 -8.87
C LEU A 341 -20.17 -10.35 -7.59
N VAL A 342 -18.96 -9.79 -7.57
CA VAL A 342 -17.95 -9.86 -6.51
C VAL A 342 -17.76 -8.49 -5.86
N HIS A 343 -17.57 -8.36 -4.54
CA HIS A 343 -17.43 -7.05 -3.86
C HIS A 343 -16.42 -7.03 -2.68
N ASN A 344 -15.71 -5.92 -2.49
CA ASN A 344 -14.87 -5.66 -1.33
C ASN A 344 -15.50 -4.63 -0.37
N THR A 345 -15.99 -5.09 0.78
CA THR A 345 -16.59 -4.23 1.83
C THR A 345 -15.54 -3.64 2.77
N THR A 346 -15.60 -2.32 3.05
CA THR A 346 -14.81 -1.60 4.07
C THR A 346 -15.65 -1.07 5.25
N LEU A 347 -15.00 -0.64 6.34
CA LEU A 347 -15.65 0.02 7.49
C LEU A 347 -16.41 1.29 7.09
N LEU A 348 -15.83 2.11 6.22
CA LEU A 348 -16.48 3.31 5.71
C LEU A 348 -17.71 2.96 4.85
N ASP A 349 -17.65 1.89 4.05
CA ASP A 349 -18.82 1.43 3.30
C ASP A 349 -19.97 1.03 4.22
N LYS A 350 -19.67 0.39 5.36
CA LYS A 350 -20.70 0.03 6.32
C LYS A 350 -21.33 1.25 7.00
N ILE A 351 -20.52 2.24 7.41
CA ILE A 351 -21.01 3.50 7.97
C ILE A 351 -21.87 4.25 6.94
N ARG A 352 -21.48 4.24 5.66
CA ARG A 352 -22.25 4.81 4.57
C ARG A 352 -23.55 4.04 4.33
N GLY A 353 -23.49 2.72 4.25
CA GLY A 353 -24.65 1.86 4.02
C GLY A 353 -25.69 1.96 5.14
N THR A 354 -25.27 1.98 6.41
CA THR A 354 -26.19 2.17 7.55
C THR A 354 -26.81 3.57 7.54
N ALA A 355 -26.07 4.58 7.10
CA ALA A 355 -26.60 5.93 6.91
C ALA A 355 -27.66 5.98 5.79
N VAL A 356 -27.39 5.40 4.62
CA VAL A 356 -28.32 5.34 3.47
C VAL A 356 -29.61 4.59 3.81
N VAL A 357 -29.52 3.44 4.49
CA VAL A 357 -30.69 2.63 4.89
C VAL A 357 -31.56 3.37 5.92
N SER A 358 -31.00 4.35 6.61
CA SER A 358 -31.67 5.02 7.73
C SER A 358 -32.58 6.21 7.34
N LYS A 359 -32.56 6.80 6.13
CA LYS A 359 -33.59 7.80 5.69
C LYS A 359 -33.48 8.26 4.21
N GLU A 360 -34.41 9.14 3.81
CA GLU A 360 -34.75 9.60 2.44
C GLU A 360 -33.55 9.95 1.52
N PRO A 361 -33.64 9.61 0.21
CA PRO A 361 -32.60 9.92 -0.77
C PRO A 361 -32.39 11.43 -0.90
N GLY A 362 -31.25 11.96 -0.44
CA GLY A 362 -30.83 13.34 -0.72
C GLY A 362 -30.01 14.08 0.36
N GLU A 363 -29.97 13.65 1.62
CA GLU A 363 -29.29 14.41 2.69
C GLU A 363 -27.77 14.16 2.82
N MET A 364 -27.24 13.05 2.30
CA MET A 364 -25.80 12.79 2.31
C MET A 364 -25.12 13.43 1.10
N THR A 365 -24.14 14.29 1.37
CA THR A 365 -23.29 14.92 0.35
C THR A 365 -21.93 14.23 0.32
N GLN A 366 -21.59 13.69 -0.84
CA GLN A 366 -20.23 13.20 -1.08
C GLN A 366 -19.34 14.39 -1.44
N HIS A 367 -18.07 14.29 -1.11
CA HIS A 367 -17.05 15.31 -1.35
C HIS A 367 -15.82 14.66 -1.97
N VAL A 368 -14.99 15.42 -2.68
CA VAL A 368 -13.83 14.86 -3.38
C VAL A 368 -12.88 14.19 -2.39
N GLY A 369 -12.83 12.85 -2.39
CA GLY A 369 -12.07 12.05 -1.43
C GLY A 369 -12.63 12.00 0.00
N ALA A 370 -13.87 12.42 0.22
CA ALA A 370 -14.50 12.47 1.55
C ALA A 370 -16.02 12.23 1.53
N SER A 371 -16.59 11.84 2.67
CA SER A 371 -18.02 11.55 2.87
C SER A 371 -18.55 12.30 4.09
N LEU A 372 -19.55 13.17 3.90
CA LEU A 372 -20.18 13.87 5.02
C LEU A 372 -21.32 13.01 5.59
N VAL A 373 -21.23 12.68 6.88
CA VAL A 373 -22.29 12.03 7.65
C VAL A 373 -22.99 13.11 8.50
N PRO A 374 -24.23 13.51 8.17
CA PRO A 374 -24.96 14.55 8.91
C PRO A 374 -25.24 14.17 10.36
N LEU A 375 -25.44 15.17 11.23
CA LEU A 375 -25.81 14.95 12.62
C LEU A 375 -27.07 14.09 12.78
N SER A 376 -28.09 14.31 11.94
CA SER A 376 -29.36 13.57 11.97
C SER A 376 -29.16 12.05 11.85
N VAL A 377 -28.20 11.63 11.02
CA VAL A 377 -27.82 10.23 10.83
C VAL A 377 -27.11 9.69 12.07
N ILE A 378 -26.16 10.46 12.61
CA ILE A 378 -25.42 10.06 13.81
C ILE A 378 -26.40 9.86 14.98
N GLU A 379 -27.34 10.79 15.19
CA GLU A 379 -28.34 10.71 16.26
C GLU A 379 -29.28 9.51 16.09
N LYS A 380 -29.63 9.15 14.85
CA LYS A 380 -30.45 7.96 14.57
C LYS A 380 -29.67 6.67 14.83
N LEU A 381 -28.43 6.55 14.35
CA LEU A 381 -27.61 5.35 14.58
C LEU A 381 -27.27 5.15 16.05
N THR A 382 -27.15 6.24 16.80
CA THR A 382 -26.86 6.22 18.24
C THR A 382 -28.11 6.23 19.12
N GLU A 383 -29.31 6.22 18.55
CA GLU A 383 -30.58 6.19 19.30
C GLU A 383 -30.67 5.05 20.33
N PRO A 384 -30.26 3.80 20.01
CA PRO A 384 -30.24 2.70 20.99
C PRO A 384 -29.32 2.96 22.20
N LEU A 385 -28.36 3.89 22.06
CA LEU A 385 -27.41 4.25 23.09
C LEU A 385 -27.86 5.45 23.93
N LYS A 386 -28.93 6.17 23.58
CA LYS A 386 -29.37 7.39 24.30
C LYS A 386 -29.61 7.17 25.80
N GLN A 387 -30.03 5.97 26.19
CA GLN A 387 -30.23 5.61 27.61
C GLN A 387 -28.91 5.36 28.36
N LEU A 388 -27.85 4.96 27.65
CA LEU A 388 -26.53 4.65 28.20
C LEU A 388 -25.57 5.85 28.11
N PHE A 389 -25.74 6.69 27.08
CA PHE A 389 -24.93 7.86 26.76
C PHE A 389 -25.84 9.02 26.34
N PRO A 390 -26.36 9.82 27.29
CA PRO A 390 -27.16 11.00 26.98
C PRO A 390 -26.26 12.14 26.50
N VAL A 391 -25.74 12.04 25.29
CA VAL A 391 -24.91 13.09 24.67
C VAL A 391 -25.77 13.89 23.71
N LYS A 392 -26.07 15.14 24.07
CA LYS A 392 -26.64 16.11 23.12
C LYS A 392 -25.53 16.61 22.22
N LEU A 393 -25.56 16.21 20.96
CA LEU A 393 -24.58 16.60 19.97
C LEU A 393 -24.91 18.00 19.42
N SER A 394 -23.88 18.83 19.23
CA SER A 394 -23.96 20.21 18.72
C SER A 394 -23.14 20.41 17.44
N ILE A 395 -22.42 19.39 17.00
CA ILE A 395 -21.66 19.40 15.74
C ILE A 395 -22.61 19.17 14.55
N PRO A 396 -22.39 19.82 13.39
CA PRO A 396 -23.30 19.71 12.24
C PRO A 396 -23.26 18.33 11.54
N GLY A 397 -22.20 17.55 11.75
CA GLY A 397 -21.97 16.24 11.16
C GLY A 397 -20.51 15.84 11.30
N LEU A 398 -20.07 14.80 10.59
CA LEU A 398 -18.69 14.34 10.52
C LEU A 398 -18.27 14.16 9.06
N LEU A 399 -17.16 14.78 8.64
CA LEU A 399 -16.60 14.62 7.30
C LEU A 399 -15.51 13.55 7.34
N PHE A 400 -15.79 12.36 6.81
CA PHE A 400 -14.83 11.27 6.74
C PHE A 400 -13.95 11.39 5.48
N ILE A 401 -12.63 11.44 5.61
CA ILE A 401 -11.71 11.31 4.47
C ILE A 401 -11.53 9.82 4.19
N ASP A 402 -11.83 9.42 2.95
CA ASP A 402 -11.66 8.06 2.47
C ASP A 402 -10.18 7.84 2.12
N THR A 403 -9.38 7.37 3.09
CA THR A 403 -8.00 6.97 2.83
C THR A 403 -7.92 5.47 2.61
N PRO A 404 -7.58 4.99 1.41
CA PRO A 404 -7.45 3.57 1.14
C PRO A 404 -6.39 2.90 2.04
N GLY A 405 -6.66 1.65 2.44
CA GLY A 405 -5.93 0.97 3.52
C GLY A 405 -4.56 0.38 3.18
N HIS A 406 -4.21 0.28 1.90
CA HIS A 406 -2.99 -0.43 1.50
C HIS A 406 -1.68 0.35 1.82
N GLU A 407 -0.56 -0.35 2.02
CA GLU A 407 0.79 0.23 2.27
C GLU A 407 1.17 1.30 1.21
N ALA A 408 0.71 1.10 -0.03
CA ALA A 408 0.87 2.01 -1.18
C ALA A 408 0.19 3.40 -1.01
N PHE A 409 -0.69 3.58 -0.02
CA PHE A 409 -1.44 4.82 0.22
C PHE A 409 -0.98 5.59 1.47
N SER A 410 0.24 5.34 1.92
CA SER A 410 0.89 6.12 2.98
C SER A 410 0.85 7.63 2.71
N ASN A 411 0.82 8.03 1.44
CA ASN A 411 0.65 9.41 0.98
C ASN A 411 -0.75 9.98 1.32
N LEU A 412 -1.84 9.25 1.09
CA LEU A 412 -3.20 9.69 1.42
C LEU A 412 -3.43 9.71 2.94
N ARG A 413 -2.89 8.73 3.68
CA ARG A 413 -2.88 8.73 5.15
C ARG A 413 -2.13 9.96 5.72
N ARG A 414 -0.99 10.29 5.13
CA ARG A 414 -0.20 11.51 5.43
C ARG A 414 -0.78 12.79 4.85
N ARG A 415 -1.77 12.77 3.97
CA ARG A 415 -2.47 13.99 3.51
C ARG A 415 -3.70 14.24 4.38
N GLY A 416 -4.48 13.18 4.63
CA GLY A 416 -5.62 13.18 5.53
C GLY A 416 -5.25 13.56 6.96
N GLY A 417 -4.12 13.10 7.49
CA GLY A 417 -3.66 13.44 8.85
C GLY A 417 -3.31 14.92 9.07
N SER A 418 -3.02 15.72 8.03
CA SER A 418 -2.75 17.18 8.19
C SER A 418 -4.05 17.96 8.27
N ALA A 419 -5.04 17.58 7.46
CA ALA A 419 -6.36 18.19 7.45
C ALA A 419 -7.27 17.67 8.58
N ALA A 420 -7.00 16.48 9.11
CA ALA A 420 -7.86 15.83 10.07
C ALA A 420 -7.84 16.51 11.45
N ASP A 421 -9.02 16.68 12.00
CA ASP A 421 -9.20 17.05 13.41
C ASP A 421 -9.11 15.82 14.31
N PHE A 422 -9.47 14.64 13.78
CA PHE A 422 -9.56 13.38 14.51
C PHE A 422 -9.27 12.19 13.58
N ALA A 423 -8.91 11.03 14.15
CA ALA A 423 -8.74 9.80 13.37
C ALA A 423 -9.40 8.56 13.98
N ILE A 424 -9.74 7.60 13.12
CA ILE A 424 -10.09 6.23 13.50
C ILE A 424 -8.95 5.34 13.05
N LEU A 425 -8.31 4.64 13.99
CA LEU A 425 -7.30 3.62 13.70
C LEU A 425 -7.97 2.24 13.71
N VAL A 426 -8.14 1.64 12.54
CA VAL A 426 -8.70 0.31 12.35
C VAL A 426 -7.63 -0.75 12.61
N VAL A 427 -7.91 -1.62 13.57
CA VAL A 427 -7.06 -2.75 13.95
C VAL A 427 -7.87 -4.01 13.82
N ASP A 428 -7.38 -5.01 13.10
CA ASP A 428 -8.01 -6.32 13.07
C ASP A 428 -7.90 -6.95 14.47
N VAL A 429 -9.03 -7.32 15.09
CA VAL A 429 -9.04 -7.93 16.41
C VAL A 429 -8.34 -9.28 16.44
N MET A 430 -8.27 -9.98 15.31
CA MET A 430 -7.64 -11.30 15.20
C MET A 430 -6.11 -11.19 15.10
N GLU A 431 -5.61 -10.21 14.34
CA GLU A 431 -4.18 -10.02 14.07
C GLU A 431 -3.50 -9.10 15.07
N GLY A 432 -4.20 -8.05 15.54
CA GLY A 432 -3.67 -7.03 16.43
C GLY A 432 -2.88 -5.94 15.70
N VAL A 433 -1.92 -5.33 16.41
CA VAL A 433 -1.10 -4.22 15.88
C VAL A 433 -0.06 -4.73 14.89
N GLU A 434 -0.29 -4.46 13.61
CA GLU A 434 0.60 -4.78 12.50
C GLU A 434 1.47 -3.60 12.06
N LYS A 435 2.43 -3.83 11.14
CA LYS A 435 3.36 -2.80 10.65
C LYS A 435 2.66 -1.55 10.09
N GLN A 436 1.56 -1.71 9.36
CA GLN A 436 0.77 -0.59 8.82
C GLN A 436 0.05 0.20 9.93
N THR A 437 -0.35 -0.48 11.01
CA THR A 437 -0.93 0.14 12.20
C THR A 437 0.12 1.00 12.90
N VAL A 438 1.36 0.51 13.03
CA VAL A 438 2.49 1.27 13.58
C VAL A 438 2.79 2.51 12.72
N GLU A 439 2.86 2.38 11.39
CA GLU A 439 3.05 3.52 10.48
C GLU A 439 1.97 4.59 10.69
N SER A 440 0.70 4.16 10.75
CA SER A 440 -0.43 5.05 10.97
C SER A 440 -0.34 5.77 12.33
N LEU A 441 0.08 5.06 13.39
CA LEU A 441 0.31 5.64 14.72
C LEU A 441 1.42 6.69 14.71
N GLU A 442 2.53 6.45 14.01
CA GLU A 442 3.63 7.43 13.92
C GLU A 442 3.18 8.73 13.23
N ILE A 443 2.37 8.62 12.17
CA ILE A 443 1.77 9.78 11.49
C ILE A 443 0.85 10.55 12.44
N LEU A 444 -0.02 9.86 13.17
CA LEU A 444 -0.93 10.49 14.13
C LEU A 444 -0.18 11.18 15.27
N LEU A 445 0.84 10.52 15.82
CA LEU A 445 1.64 11.04 16.93
C LEU A 445 2.54 12.21 16.52
N SER A 446 3.17 12.15 15.35
CA SER A 446 4.00 13.26 14.84
C SER A 446 3.19 14.53 14.65
N ARG A 447 1.93 14.40 14.20
CA ARG A 447 1.01 15.52 13.96
C ARG A 447 0.08 15.86 15.12
N LYS A 448 0.20 15.14 16.23
CA LYS A 448 -0.66 15.32 17.42
C LYS A 448 -2.15 15.24 17.07
N VAL A 449 -2.52 14.35 16.15
CA VAL A 449 -3.92 14.10 15.78
C VAL A 449 -4.52 13.14 16.80
N PRO A 450 -5.57 13.53 17.54
CA PRO A 450 -6.24 12.64 18.46
C PRO A 450 -7.00 11.54 17.69
N PHE A 451 -7.11 10.34 18.27
CA PHE A 451 -7.70 9.20 17.60
C PHE A 451 -8.41 8.24 18.55
N VAL A 452 -9.25 7.37 17.98
CA VAL A 452 -9.81 6.17 18.63
C VAL A 452 -9.38 4.93 17.84
N VAL A 453 -9.36 3.77 18.50
CA VAL A 453 -9.08 2.49 17.86
C VAL A 453 -10.39 1.76 17.58
N ALA A 454 -10.65 1.40 16.34
CA ALA A 454 -11.72 0.49 15.96
C ALA A 454 -11.15 -0.93 15.86
N ALA A 455 -11.41 -1.76 16.87
CA ALA A 455 -11.04 -3.18 16.86
C ALA A 455 -12.03 -3.95 15.98
N ASN A 456 -11.73 -4.04 14.69
CA ASN A 456 -12.62 -4.56 13.65
C ASN A 456 -12.60 -6.10 13.58
N LYS A 457 -13.58 -6.67 12.87
CA LYS A 457 -13.74 -8.11 12.61
C LYS A 457 -14.08 -8.97 13.83
N ILE A 458 -14.81 -8.42 14.81
CA ILE A 458 -15.30 -9.20 15.97
C ILE A 458 -16.19 -10.38 15.57
N ASP A 459 -16.83 -10.31 14.39
CA ASP A 459 -17.61 -11.40 13.80
C ASP A 459 -16.78 -12.65 13.49
N LYS A 460 -15.45 -12.54 13.39
CA LYS A 460 -14.54 -13.67 13.15
C LYS A 460 -14.15 -14.44 14.40
N ILE A 461 -14.54 -13.95 15.58
CA ILE A 461 -14.24 -14.64 16.84
C ILE A 461 -15.01 -15.96 16.86
N ARG A 462 -14.30 -17.05 17.15
CA ARG A 462 -14.89 -18.38 17.12
C ARG A 462 -16.07 -18.45 18.10
N GLY A 463 -17.25 -18.80 17.58
CA GLY A 463 -18.48 -18.86 18.37
C GLY A 463 -19.20 -17.53 18.56
N TRP A 464 -18.80 -16.47 17.84
CA TRP A 464 -19.55 -15.23 17.76
C TRP A 464 -20.90 -15.45 17.09
N LYS A 465 -21.96 -14.87 17.67
CA LYS A 465 -23.32 -14.87 17.13
C LYS A 465 -23.66 -13.45 16.67
N PRO A 466 -23.61 -13.17 15.36
CA PRO A 466 -23.84 -11.83 14.83
C PRO A 466 -25.22 -11.27 15.17
N MET A 467 -25.26 -10.00 15.58
CA MET A 467 -26.49 -9.22 15.72
C MET A 467 -26.43 -7.98 14.81
N PRO A 468 -26.90 -8.06 13.55
CA PRO A 468 -26.70 -7.01 12.55
C PRO A 468 -27.11 -5.61 13.05
N ASN A 469 -26.21 -4.64 12.88
CA ASN A 469 -26.34 -3.23 13.28
C ASN A 469 -26.63 -2.99 14.77
N ALA A 470 -26.50 -4.00 15.64
CA ALA A 470 -26.72 -3.84 17.06
C ALA A 470 -25.56 -3.08 17.74
N PRO A 471 -25.82 -2.33 18.81
CA PRO A 471 -24.75 -1.81 19.66
C PRO A 471 -23.89 -2.95 20.20
N PHE A 472 -22.58 -2.75 20.24
CA PHE A 472 -21.63 -3.71 20.83
C PHE A 472 -22.01 -4.10 22.26
N THR A 473 -22.42 -3.14 23.09
CA THR A 473 -22.82 -3.40 24.49
C THR A 473 -24.02 -4.33 24.64
N LEU A 474 -24.85 -4.44 23.61
CA LEU A 474 -25.96 -5.40 23.54
C LEU A 474 -25.48 -6.73 22.95
N SER A 475 -24.72 -6.67 21.86
CA SER A 475 -24.21 -7.87 21.19
C SER A 475 -23.35 -8.73 22.13
N ILE A 476 -22.43 -8.13 22.89
CA ILE A 476 -21.54 -8.85 23.80
C ILE A 476 -22.29 -9.62 24.90
N LYS A 477 -23.43 -9.09 25.37
CA LYS A 477 -24.25 -9.74 26.42
C LYS A 477 -24.97 -11.00 25.91
N ASN A 478 -25.13 -11.13 24.60
CA ASN A 478 -25.77 -12.28 23.96
C ASN A 478 -24.77 -13.36 23.52
N GLN A 479 -23.47 -13.16 23.75
CA GLN A 479 -22.42 -14.13 23.44
C GLN A 479 -22.24 -15.14 24.58
N THR A 480 -21.66 -16.29 24.27
CA THR A 480 -21.28 -17.28 25.29
C THR A 480 -20.08 -16.79 26.11
N PRO A 481 -19.90 -17.23 27.37
CA PRO A 481 -18.76 -16.82 28.19
C PRO A 481 -17.40 -17.07 27.52
N GLN A 482 -17.25 -18.19 26.80
CA GLN A 482 -16.03 -18.55 26.09
C GLN A 482 -15.72 -17.59 24.93
N THR A 483 -16.74 -17.19 24.17
CA THR A 483 -16.60 -16.21 23.08
C THR A 483 -16.22 -14.84 23.63
N VAL A 484 -16.83 -14.43 24.75
CA VAL A 484 -16.48 -13.17 25.43
C VAL A 484 -15.03 -13.20 25.92
N GLU A 485 -14.60 -14.29 26.57
CA GLU A 485 -13.23 -14.44 27.05
C GLU A 485 -12.20 -14.35 25.91
N GLU A 486 -12.49 -14.96 24.75
CA GLU A 486 -11.62 -14.84 23.58
C GLU A 486 -11.52 -13.40 23.06
N LEU A 487 -12.64 -12.68 22.98
CA LEU A 487 -12.62 -11.25 22.63
C LEU A 487 -11.78 -10.44 23.63
N GLU A 488 -11.98 -10.66 24.93
CA GLU A 488 -11.24 -9.96 25.99
C GLU A 488 -9.74 -10.21 25.88
N ARG A 489 -9.32 -11.45 25.62
CA ARG A 489 -7.91 -11.82 25.40
C ARG A 489 -7.30 -11.06 24.23
N ARG A 490 -8.03 -10.93 23.12
CA ARG A 490 -7.59 -10.21 21.91
C ARG A 490 -7.48 -8.70 22.16
N ILE A 491 -8.49 -8.11 22.81
CA ILE A 491 -8.45 -6.69 23.18
C ILE A 491 -7.29 -6.42 24.14
N TYR A 492 -7.04 -7.29 25.12
CA TYR A 492 -5.91 -7.16 26.03
C TYR A 492 -4.56 -7.24 25.31
N SER A 493 -4.45 -8.09 24.28
CA SER A 493 -3.26 -8.14 23.41
C SER A 493 -3.03 -6.80 22.70
N ILE A 494 -4.08 -6.20 22.13
CA ILE A 494 -4.00 -4.88 21.48
C ILE A 494 -3.57 -3.81 22.49
N VAL A 495 -4.15 -3.80 23.70
CA VAL A 495 -3.75 -2.90 24.79
C VAL A 495 -2.26 -3.07 25.13
N GLY A 496 -1.78 -4.31 25.25
CA GLY A 496 -0.37 -4.60 25.51
C GLY A 496 0.56 -4.09 24.40
N GLN A 497 0.20 -4.31 23.14
CA GLN A 497 0.95 -3.83 21.99
C GLN A 497 1.00 -2.29 21.93
N LEU A 498 -0.12 -1.60 22.16
CA LEU A 498 -0.16 -0.14 22.22
C LEU A 498 0.63 0.42 23.41
N SER A 499 0.60 -0.27 24.57
CA SER A 499 1.38 0.09 25.75
C SER A 499 2.89 0.00 25.49
N ASN A 500 3.36 -1.01 24.75
CA ASN A 500 4.77 -1.11 24.31
C ASN A 500 5.19 0.10 23.45
N LEU A 501 4.25 0.68 22.70
CA LEU A 501 4.44 1.91 21.93
C LEU A 501 4.24 3.18 22.79
N LYS A 502 4.09 3.04 24.11
CA LYS A 502 3.83 4.11 25.09
C LYS A 502 2.50 4.82 24.86
N ILE A 503 1.51 4.14 24.29
CA ILE A 503 0.17 4.65 24.06
C ILE A 503 -0.80 3.98 25.05
N PRO A 504 -1.22 4.67 26.11
CA PRO A 504 -2.22 4.11 27.02
C PRO A 504 -3.55 3.95 26.29
N ALA A 505 -4.11 2.75 26.30
CA ALA A 505 -5.36 2.43 25.62
C ALA A 505 -6.19 1.46 26.46
N GLU A 506 -7.50 1.50 26.33
CA GLU A 506 -8.43 0.62 27.03
C GLU A 506 -9.78 0.55 26.26
N ARG A 507 -10.59 -0.49 26.51
CA ARG A 507 -11.92 -0.58 25.92
C ARG A 507 -12.79 0.62 26.36
N PHE A 508 -13.53 1.19 25.41
CA PHE A 508 -14.22 2.47 25.58
C PHE A 508 -15.15 2.56 26.81
N ASP A 509 -15.79 1.45 27.19
CA ASP A 509 -16.73 1.32 28.32
C ASP A 509 -16.04 1.25 29.69
N ARG A 510 -14.71 1.10 29.75
CA ARG A 510 -13.91 1.07 30.97
C ARG A 510 -13.19 2.39 31.26
N ILE A 511 -13.21 3.32 30.30
CA ILE A 511 -12.50 4.59 30.41
C ILE A 511 -13.34 5.59 31.23
N LYS A 512 -12.75 6.09 32.32
CA LYS A 512 -13.34 7.19 33.12
C LYS A 512 -12.94 8.58 32.60
N ASP A 513 -11.70 8.72 32.13
CA ASP A 513 -11.17 9.97 31.59
C ASP A 513 -10.51 9.71 30.22
N PHE A 514 -11.23 10.08 29.16
CA PHE A 514 -10.80 9.95 27.76
C PHE A 514 -9.56 10.80 27.39
N ARG A 515 -9.03 11.61 28.31
CA ARG A 515 -7.74 12.31 28.11
C ARG A 515 -6.53 11.46 28.52
N LYS A 516 -6.74 10.40 29.31
CA LYS A 516 -5.66 9.57 29.87
C LYS A 516 -5.40 8.28 29.09
N ALA A 517 -6.37 7.83 28.30
CA ALA A 517 -6.29 6.61 27.51
C ALA A 517 -7.06 6.75 26.21
N ILE A 518 -6.52 6.14 25.15
CA ILE A 518 -7.18 5.99 23.86
C ILE A 518 -8.29 4.94 23.97
N ALA A 519 -9.48 5.27 23.44
CA ALA A 519 -10.62 4.35 23.44
C ALA A 519 -10.50 3.30 22.34
N ILE A 520 -10.61 2.02 22.73
CA ILE A 520 -10.75 0.89 21.83
C ILE A 520 -12.24 0.53 21.76
N VAL A 521 -12.83 0.63 20.56
CA VAL A 521 -14.22 0.28 20.28
C VAL A 521 -14.24 -0.99 19.42
N PRO A 522 -14.75 -2.12 19.95
CA PRO A 522 -14.91 -3.34 19.16
C PRO A 522 -16.03 -3.15 18.13
N VAL A 523 -15.75 -3.47 16.88
CA VAL A 523 -16.69 -3.29 15.76
C VAL A 523 -16.63 -4.45 14.78
N SER A 524 -17.69 -4.59 13.98
CA SER A 524 -17.67 -5.37 12.74
C SER A 524 -18.13 -4.50 11.58
N ALA A 525 -17.22 -4.20 10.66
CA ALA A 525 -17.54 -3.59 9.38
C ALA A 525 -18.49 -4.46 8.54
N LYS A 526 -18.54 -5.78 8.78
CA LYS A 526 -19.41 -6.72 8.08
C LYS A 526 -20.84 -6.63 8.60
N THR A 527 -21.03 -6.83 9.89
CA THR A 527 -22.36 -6.93 10.51
C THR A 527 -22.93 -5.57 10.91
N GLY A 528 -22.08 -4.57 11.12
CA GLY A 528 -22.46 -3.24 11.62
C GLY A 528 -22.48 -3.15 13.14
N GLU A 529 -22.11 -4.22 13.85
CA GLU A 529 -22.02 -4.23 15.30
C GLU A 529 -20.96 -3.24 15.80
N GLY A 530 -21.28 -2.49 16.86
CA GLY A 530 -20.35 -1.52 17.48
C GLY A 530 -20.18 -0.20 16.74
N ILE A 531 -20.69 -0.05 15.52
CA ILE A 531 -20.71 1.23 14.78
C ILE A 531 -21.45 2.34 15.56
N PRO A 532 -22.59 2.08 16.24
CA PRO A 532 -23.22 3.07 17.10
C PRO A 532 -22.27 3.62 18.17
N GLU A 533 -21.57 2.75 18.90
CA GLU A 533 -20.63 3.18 19.94
C GLU A 533 -19.43 3.92 19.34
N LEU A 534 -18.91 3.48 18.19
CA LEU A 534 -17.80 4.14 17.50
C LEU A 534 -18.16 5.60 17.17
N LEU A 535 -19.33 5.83 16.56
CA LEU A 535 -19.80 7.16 16.23
C LEU A 535 -20.09 8.01 17.47
N ALA A 536 -20.70 7.42 18.50
CA ALA A 536 -21.01 8.13 19.75
C ALA A 536 -19.75 8.57 20.51
N VAL A 537 -18.78 7.67 20.68
CA VAL A 537 -17.50 7.96 21.34
C VAL A 537 -16.74 9.02 20.56
N LEU A 538 -16.68 8.89 19.23
CA LEU A 538 -15.98 9.85 18.38
C LEU A 538 -16.63 11.24 18.44
N ALA A 539 -17.94 11.34 18.23
CA ALA A 539 -18.66 12.62 18.27
C ALA A 539 -18.58 13.27 19.65
N GLY A 540 -18.70 12.49 20.72
CA GLY A 540 -18.59 12.96 22.10
C GLY A 540 -17.21 13.51 22.47
N ILE A 541 -16.13 12.83 22.07
CA ILE A 541 -14.75 13.30 22.30
C ILE A 541 -14.48 14.59 21.53
N ILE A 542 -14.84 14.63 20.24
CA ILE A 542 -14.60 15.80 19.40
C ILE A 542 -15.33 17.02 19.93
N GLN A 543 -16.63 16.90 20.23
CA GLN A 543 -17.41 18.01 20.76
C GLN A 543 -16.87 18.52 22.10
N LYS A 544 -16.44 17.62 22.99
CA LYS A 544 -16.00 17.98 24.33
C LYS A 544 -14.62 18.64 24.36
N TYR A 545 -13.69 18.19 23.51
CA TYR A 545 -12.29 18.58 23.61
C TYR A 545 -11.77 19.39 22.42
N LEU A 546 -12.46 19.39 21.28
CA LEU A 546 -12.00 20.03 20.04
C LEU A 546 -12.87 21.19 19.56
N THR A 547 -13.84 21.67 20.34
CA THR A 547 -14.73 22.78 19.97
C THR A 547 -13.95 24.01 19.47
N GLY A 548 -12.82 24.33 20.10
CA GLY A 548 -11.97 25.45 19.67
C GLY A 548 -11.28 25.23 18.33
N ARG A 549 -10.96 23.98 17.96
CA ARG A 549 -10.31 23.62 16.68
C ARG A 549 -11.31 23.56 15.51
N ILE A 550 -12.58 23.28 15.81
CA ILE A 550 -13.68 23.17 14.83
C ILE A 550 -14.60 24.40 14.81
N ALA A 551 -14.22 25.48 15.50
CA ALA A 551 -14.93 26.75 15.41
C ALA A 551 -14.81 27.29 13.98
N PHE A 552 -15.95 27.60 13.37
CA PHE A 552 -16.01 28.09 11.99
C PHE A 552 -15.70 29.58 11.94
N THR A 553 -14.77 29.98 11.06
CA THR A 553 -14.47 31.39 10.77
C THR A 553 -15.05 31.78 9.41
N SER A 554 -15.81 32.88 9.33
CA SER A 554 -16.43 33.37 8.09
C SER A 554 -15.46 34.09 7.12
N GLY A 555 -14.18 33.67 7.10
CA GLY A 555 -13.10 34.31 6.34
C GLY A 555 -12.76 33.60 5.01
N PRO A 556 -11.61 33.91 4.41
CA PRO A 556 -11.19 33.31 3.15
C PRO A 556 -10.80 31.86 3.39
N ALA A 557 -11.09 31.01 2.40
CA ALA A 557 -10.82 29.59 2.51
C ALA A 557 -9.35 29.27 2.85
N ARG A 558 -9.20 28.30 3.74
CA ARG A 558 -7.95 27.60 4.01
C ARG A 558 -8.15 26.12 3.75
N GLY A 559 -7.20 25.52 3.05
CA GLY A 559 -7.27 24.14 2.67
C GLY A 559 -5.92 23.50 2.45
N VAL A 560 -5.95 22.23 2.10
CA VAL A 560 -4.77 21.46 1.71
C VAL A 560 -5.03 20.76 0.39
N VAL A 561 -3.99 20.67 -0.44
CA VAL A 561 -4.03 19.88 -1.68
C VAL A 561 -3.94 18.40 -1.32
N LEU A 562 -4.95 17.61 -1.67
CA LEU A 562 -4.90 16.15 -1.58
C LEU A 562 -4.19 15.56 -2.78
N GLU A 563 -4.62 15.91 -4.00
CA GLU A 563 -4.10 15.31 -5.23
C GLU A 563 -4.05 16.33 -6.36
N VAL A 564 -3.12 16.12 -7.29
CA VAL A 564 -3.01 16.88 -8.54
C VAL A 564 -3.27 15.89 -9.67
N LYS A 565 -4.23 16.20 -10.55
CA LYS A 565 -4.67 15.31 -11.63
C LYS A 565 -4.78 16.08 -12.94
N GLU A 566 -4.63 15.38 -14.05
CA GLU A 566 -4.99 15.90 -15.36
C GLU A 566 -6.32 15.30 -15.79
N LEU A 567 -7.25 16.15 -16.22
CA LEU A 567 -8.54 15.71 -16.75
C LEU A 567 -8.67 16.11 -18.22
N PRO A 568 -9.12 15.20 -19.10
CA PRO A 568 -9.47 15.54 -20.47
C PRO A 568 -10.45 16.71 -20.51
N GLY A 569 -10.21 17.72 -21.36
CA GLY A 569 -11.10 18.88 -21.54
C GLY A 569 -11.00 19.97 -20.46
N ILE A 570 -10.57 19.65 -19.23
CA ILE A 570 -10.48 20.61 -18.10
C ILE A 570 -9.03 21.03 -17.83
N GLY A 571 -8.05 20.20 -18.20
CA GLY A 571 -6.63 20.40 -17.91
C GLY A 571 -6.26 19.94 -16.50
N HIS A 572 -5.20 20.51 -15.93
CA HIS A 572 -4.77 20.17 -14.57
C HIS A 572 -5.72 20.73 -13.51
N VAL A 573 -6.12 19.86 -12.59
CA VAL A 573 -7.00 20.15 -11.46
C VAL A 573 -6.36 19.69 -10.17
N ILE A 574 -6.76 20.30 -9.07
CA ILE A 574 -6.38 19.86 -7.72
C ILE A 574 -7.60 19.41 -6.94
N ASP A 575 -7.50 18.25 -6.30
CA ASP A 575 -8.46 17.77 -5.32
C ASP A 575 -8.02 18.32 -3.96
N THR A 576 -8.90 19.01 -3.24
CA THR A 576 -8.55 19.77 -2.02
C THR A 576 -9.55 19.54 -0.90
N VAL A 577 -9.10 19.66 0.34
CA VAL A 577 -9.97 19.74 1.51
C VAL A 577 -9.89 21.14 2.08
N ILE A 578 -11.02 21.85 2.05
CA ILE A 578 -11.19 23.16 2.68
C ILE A 578 -11.65 22.90 4.12
N TYR A 579 -10.81 23.28 5.08
CA TYR A 579 -11.05 23.05 6.50
C TYR A 579 -11.38 24.33 7.28
N ASP A 580 -11.24 25.51 6.67
CA ASP A 580 -11.73 26.77 7.26
C ASP A 580 -12.14 27.76 6.15
N GLY A 581 -13.02 28.71 6.47
CA GLY A 581 -13.46 29.76 5.55
C GLY A 581 -14.36 29.31 4.39
N VAL A 582 -14.50 30.19 3.41
CA VAL A 582 -15.33 30.02 2.21
C VAL A 582 -14.49 30.24 0.96
N LEU A 583 -14.60 29.33 -0.02
CA LEU A 583 -13.96 29.43 -1.32
C LEU A 583 -15.01 29.70 -2.39
N ARG A 584 -14.78 30.69 -3.26
CA ARG A 584 -15.70 31.04 -4.34
C ARG A 584 -15.04 30.93 -5.71
N LYS A 585 -15.89 30.69 -6.72
CA LYS A 585 -15.47 30.77 -8.11
C LYS A 585 -14.99 32.19 -8.42
N GLY A 586 -13.80 32.31 -9.00
CA GLY A 586 -13.15 33.58 -9.27
C GLY A 586 -12.24 34.10 -8.17
N ASP A 587 -12.18 33.44 -7.00
CA ASP A 587 -11.21 33.81 -5.96
C ASP A 587 -9.77 33.61 -6.47
N THR A 588 -8.87 34.50 -6.03
CA THR A 588 -7.43 34.30 -6.16
C THR A 588 -6.99 33.36 -5.05
N ILE A 589 -6.24 32.31 -5.40
CA ILE A 589 -5.68 31.34 -4.46
C ILE A 589 -4.16 31.36 -4.52
N VAL A 590 -3.54 31.16 -3.36
CA VAL A 590 -2.11 30.87 -3.22
C VAL A 590 -1.95 29.43 -2.79
N VAL A 591 -1.24 28.64 -3.59
CA VAL A 591 -1.03 27.20 -3.38
C VAL A 591 0.47 26.90 -3.36
N GLY A 592 0.94 26.01 -2.50
CA GLY A 592 2.35 25.63 -2.53
C GLY A 592 2.72 24.81 -3.77
N GLY A 593 3.77 25.22 -4.48
CA GLY A 593 4.32 24.54 -5.65
C GLY A 593 5.77 24.09 -5.49
N LEU A 594 6.27 23.32 -6.47
CA LEU A 594 7.64 22.76 -6.46
C LEU A 594 8.73 23.84 -6.52
N GLU A 595 8.48 24.96 -7.17
CA GLU A 595 9.43 26.07 -7.35
C GLU A 595 9.13 27.26 -6.43
N GLY A 596 8.10 27.15 -5.59
CA GLY A 596 7.62 28.22 -4.72
C GLY A 596 6.09 28.32 -4.69
N PRO A 597 5.52 29.29 -3.95
CA PRO A 597 4.09 29.54 -3.93
C PRO A 597 3.56 29.95 -5.32
N LEU A 598 2.45 29.33 -5.73
CA LEU A 598 1.74 29.57 -6.98
C LEU A 598 0.54 30.48 -6.70
N VAL A 599 0.44 31.60 -7.42
CA VAL A 599 -0.72 32.49 -7.37
C VAL A 599 -1.56 32.24 -8.63
N THR A 600 -2.82 31.87 -8.45
CA THR A 600 -3.72 31.57 -9.58
C THR A 600 -5.17 31.92 -9.24
N LYS A 601 -6.04 31.96 -10.25
CA LYS A 601 -7.46 32.33 -10.10
C LYS A 601 -8.36 31.13 -10.37
N VAL A 602 -9.29 30.88 -9.46
CA VAL A 602 -10.24 29.75 -9.55
C VAL A 602 -11.15 29.93 -10.77
N ARG A 603 -11.04 29.01 -11.74
CA ARG A 603 -11.92 28.97 -12.92
C ARG A 603 -13.23 28.28 -12.62
N ALA A 604 -13.17 27.17 -11.89
CA ALA A 604 -14.34 26.37 -11.53
C ALA A 604 -14.11 25.63 -10.21
N LEU A 605 -15.19 25.51 -9.43
CA LEU A 605 -15.29 24.62 -8.28
C LEU A 605 -16.21 23.47 -8.65
N LEU A 606 -15.69 22.25 -8.53
CA LEU A 606 -16.38 21.03 -8.92
C LEU A 606 -16.66 20.20 -7.67
N MET A 607 -17.94 19.93 -7.45
CA MET A 607 -18.46 19.06 -6.40
C MET A 607 -19.18 17.89 -7.07
N PRO A 608 -19.19 16.69 -6.49
CA PRO A 608 -20.04 15.63 -7.00
C PRO A 608 -21.52 15.96 -6.84
N LYS A 609 -22.34 15.42 -7.74
CA LYS A 609 -23.80 15.49 -7.59
C LYS A 609 -24.26 14.65 -6.38
N PRO A 610 -25.33 15.05 -5.68
CA PRO A 610 -25.94 14.20 -4.65
C PRO A 610 -26.27 12.82 -5.23
N LEU A 611 -25.95 11.75 -4.51
CA LEU A 611 -26.18 10.33 -4.88
C LEU A 611 -25.28 9.73 -5.98
N GLU A 612 -24.39 10.49 -6.62
CA GLU A 612 -23.39 9.96 -7.56
C GLU A 612 -21.99 9.98 -6.91
N GLU A 613 -21.33 8.82 -6.86
CA GLU A 613 -19.95 8.78 -6.38
C GLU A 613 -18.97 9.45 -7.36
N ILE A 614 -17.97 10.12 -6.80
CA ILE A 614 -16.81 10.79 -7.46
C ILE A 614 -15.95 9.87 -8.32
N ARG A 615 -16.28 8.58 -8.33
CA ARG A 615 -15.45 7.50 -8.86
C ARG A 615 -15.84 7.13 -10.31
N VAL A 616 -16.83 7.82 -10.88
CA VAL A 616 -17.15 7.77 -12.32
C VAL A 616 -16.35 8.86 -13.06
N VAL A 617 -15.51 8.45 -14.01
CA VAL A 617 -14.65 9.31 -14.85
C VAL A 617 -15.47 10.08 -15.91
N SER A 618 -16.79 10.21 -15.75
CA SER A 618 -17.61 10.99 -16.67
C SER A 618 -17.73 12.43 -16.18
N GLU A 619 -17.54 13.39 -17.09
CA GLU A 619 -17.82 14.83 -16.87
C GLU A 619 -19.24 15.08 -16.33
N SER A 620 -20.15 14.10 -16.46
CA SER A 620 -21.53 14.16 -15.96
C SER A 620 -21.68 13.99 -14.45
N ALA A 621 -20.68 13.48 -13.72
CA ALA A 621 -20.75 13.19 -12.28
C ALA A 621 -20.48 14.41 -11.37
N PHE A 622 -19.98 15.52 -11.94
CA PHE A 622 -19.64 16.73 -11.20
C PHE A 622 -20.60 17.86 -11.54
N MET A 623 -21.02 18.61 -10.51
CA MET A 623 -21.70 19.88 -10.64
C MET A 623 -20.74 21.03 -10.37
N ASN A 624 -20.88 22.08 -11.17
CA ASN A 624 -20.23 23.35 -10.89
C ASN A 624 -20.96 24.03 -9.74
N VAL A 625 -20.20 24.47 -8.74
CA VAL A 625 -20.70 25.28 -7.63
C VAL A 625 -20.05 26.66 -7.66
N ASN A 626 -20.79 27.66 -7.18
CA ASN A 626 -20.27 29.02 -7.11
C ASN A 626 -19.45 29.25 -5.84
N GLU A 627 -19.78 28.54 -4.75
CA GLU A 627 -19.05 28.62 -3.49
C GLU A 627 -19.06 27.29 -2.73
N VAL A 628 -18.05 27.11 -1.88
CA VAL A 628 -17.87 25.96 -0.99
C VAL A 628 -17.51 26.47 0.39
N VAL A 629 -18.19 25.95 1.42
CA VAL A 629 -17.99 26.32 2.83
C VAL A 629 -17.32 25.17 3.57
N ALA A 630 -16.34 25.47 4.42
CA ALA A 630 -15.67 24.46 5.24
C ALA A 630 -16.62 23.75 6.24
N ALA A 631 -16.45 22.46 6.53
CA ALA A 631 -15.46 21.54 5.98
C ALA A 631 -15.98 20.85 4.70
N ALA A 632 -15.21 20.87 3.62
CA ALA A 632 -15.62 20.30 2.34
C ALA A 632 -14.43 19.82 1.50
N GLY A 633 -14.60 18.67 0.84
CA GLY A 633 -13.70 18.25 -0.25
C GLY A 633 -14.20 18.81 -1.58
N VAL A 634 -13.37 19.57 -2.28
CA VAL A 634 -13.70 20.25 -3.54
C VAL A 634 -12.58 20.06 -4.56
N ARG A 635 -12.95 19.85 -5.82
CA ARG A 635 -12.01 19.88 -6.94
C ARG A 635 -11.96 21.28 -7.53
N ILE A 636 -10.75 21.81 -7.67
CA ILE A 636 -10.49 23.16 -8.15
C ILE A 636 -9.82 23.07 -9.52
N SER A 637 -10.38 23.78 -10.50
CA SER A 637 -9.73 24.05 -11.77
C SER A 637 -9.19 25.48 -11.78
N ALA A 638 -7.90 25.64 -12.06
CA ALA A 638 -7.21 26.91 -12.20
C ALA A 638 -5.98 26.74 -13.11
N PRO A 639 -5.45 27.81 -13.73
CA PRO A 639 -4.22 27.72 -14.53
C PRO A 639 -2.99 27.42 -13.66
N ASN A 640 -1.96 26.82 -14.26
CA ASN A 640 -0.63 26.56 -13.70
C ASN A 640 -0.61 25.60 -12.49
N LEU A 641 -1.66 24.78 -12.33
CA LEU A 641 -1.77 23.83 -11.22
C LEU A 641 -0.90 22.56 -11.38
N GLU A 642 -0.30 22.32 -12.56
CA GLU A 642 0.62 21.21 -12.78
C GLU A 642 1.84 21.20 -11.87
N ARG A 643 2.23 22.38 -11.37
CA ARG A 643 3.37 22.55 -10.46
C ARG A 643 2.98 22.51 -8.98
N ALA A 644 1.68 22.37 -8.67
CA ALA A 644 1.21 22.28 -7.30
C ALA A 644 1.73 21.00 -6.65
N VAL A 645 1.98 21.06 -5.34
CA VAL A 645 2.48 19.90 -4.60
C VAL A 645 1.37 19.34 -3.73
N ALA A 646 1.20 18.01 -3.77
CA ALA A 646 0.28 17.35 -2.85
C ALA A 646 0.73 17.51 -1.40
N GLY A 647 -0.21 17.81 -0.51
CA GLY A 647 0.01 18.18 0.88
C GLY A 647 0.35 19.65 1.10
N ALA A 648 0.48 20.46 0.04
CA ALA A 648 0.72 21.88 0.18
C ALA A 648 -0.51 22.64 0.72
N PRO A 649 -0.29 23.71 1.49
CA PRO A 649 -1.38 24.58 1.92
C PRO A 649 -1.98 25.33 0.73
N LEU A 650 -3.27 25.66 0.87
CA LEU A 650 -4.04 26.48 -0.04
C LEU A 650 -4.72 27.59 0.77
N TYR A 651 -4.56 28.82 0.31
CA TYR A 651 -5.22 29.99 0.86
C TYR A 651 -6.00 30.72 -0.23
N ALA A 652 -7.28 30.99 -0.02
CA ALA A 652 -7.97 32.02 -0.77
C ALA A 652 -7.52 33.41 -0.29
N VAL A 653 -7.49 34.36 -1.21
CA VAL A 653 -7.07 35.74 -0.96
C VAL A 653 -8.27 36.64 -1.19
N GLU A 654 -8.64 37.39 -0.16
CA GLU A 654 -9.80 38.31 -0.18
C GLU A 654 -9.54 39.53 -1.07
N ASP A 655 -8.30 40.01 -1.10
CA ASP A 655 -7.88 41.25 -1.72
C ASP A 655 -6.51 41.06 -2.39
N GLU A 656 -6.38 41.46 -3.66
CA GLU A 656 -5.14 41.32 -4.42
C GLU A 656 -3.93 42.02 -3.76
N SER A 657 -4.16 43.07 -2.97
CA SER A 657 -3.10 43.75 -2.20
C SER A 657 -2.46 42.87 -1.12
N LYS A 658 -3.15 41.81 -0.67
CA LYS A 658 -2.63 40.86 0.34
C LYS A 658 -1.93 39.65 -0.27
N ILE A 659 -1.84 39.54 -1.60
CA ILE A 659 -1.20 38.38 -2.26
C ILE A 659 0.21 38.14 -1.70
N ASP A 660 1.02 39.19 -1.57
CA ASP A 660 2.39 39.07 -1.05
C ASP A 660 2.44 38.55 0.40
N GLU A 661 1.45 38.89 1.23
CA GLU A 661 1.32 38.37 2.60
C GLU A 661 1.05 36.85 2.58
N TYR A 662 0.11 36.39 1.75
CA TYR A 662 -0.23 34.97 1.64
C TYR A 662 0.87 34.16 0.96
N VAL A 663 1.57 34.73 -0.02
CA VAL A 663 2.77 34.14 -0.63
C VAL A 663 3.84 33.92 0.43
N ARG A 664 4.09 34.90 1.32
CA ARG A 664 5.02 34.73 2.45
C ARG A 664 4.56 33.65 3.42
N LYS A 665 3.27 33.61 3.80
CA LYS A 665 2.74 32.55 4.68
C LYS A 665 2.92 31.16 4.11
N VAL A 666 2.58 30.97 2.83
CA VAL A 666 2.78 29.69 2.14
C VAL A 666 4.27 29.36 2.03
N ALA A 667 5.12 30.35 1.73
CA ALA A 667 6.56 30.15 1.69
C ALA A 667 7.13 29.75 3.06
N GLU A 668 6.73 30.39 4.15
CA GLU A 668 7.16 30.05 5.51
C GLU A 668 6.77 28.61 5.90
N GLU A 669 5.54 28.20 5.59
CA GLU A 669 5.07 26.82 5.80
C GLU A 669 5.85 25.80 4.93
N LEU A 670 6.27 26.18 3.72
CA LEU A 670 7.08 25.33 2.84
C LEU A 670 8.56 25.26 3.25
N VAL A 671 9.14 26.37 3.72
CA VAL A 671 10.55 26.51 4.12
C VAL A 671 10.87 25.68 5.37
N GLN A 672 9.90 25.51 6.28
CA GLN A 672 10.09 24.62 7.44
C GLN A 672 10.33 23.16 7.04
N VAL A 673 9.85 22.73 5.86
CA VAL A 673 9.94 21.33 5.42
C VAL A 673 11.05 21.14 4.37
N ARG A 674 11.31 22.14 3.53
CA ARG A 674 12.37 22.12 2.50
C ARG A 674 13.48 23.08 2.87
N PHE A 675 14.66 22.54 3.21
CA PHE A 675 15.77 23.36 3.70
C PHE A 675 17.14 22.81 3.33
N THR A 676 18.14 23.67 3.45
CA THR A 676 19.56 23.31 3.49
C THR A 676 20.20 24.02 4.69
N LYS A 677 20.83 23.26 5.58
CA LYS A 677 21.51 23.75 6.79
C LYS A 677 23.01 23.55 6.61
N ASP A 678 23.83 24.45 7.16
CA ASP A 678 25.27 24.26 7.18
C ASP A 678 25.72 23.43 8.40
N ILE A 679 25.33 22.16 8.38
CA ILE A 679 25.69 21.18 9.42
C ILE A 679 26.11 19.86 8.77
N LYS A 680 26.74 18.98 9.56
CA LYS A 680 26.96 17.57 9.18
C LYS A 680 25.64 16.84 9.32
N GLY A 681 25.18 16.20 8.26
CA GLY A 681 23.91 15.48 8.28
C GLY A 681 23.58 14.83 6.96
N VAL A 682 22.58 13.96 7.00
CA VAL A 682 22.10 13.21 5.85
C VAL A 682 21.36 14.12 4.87
N VAL A 683 21.33 13.72 3.61
CA VAL A 683 20.51 14.34 2.56
C VAL A 683 19.24 13.52 2.37
N VAL A 684 18.08 14.15 2.38
CA VAL A 684 16.77 13.50 2.27
C VAL A 684 16.00 14.03 1.07
N LYS A 685 15.52 13.14 0.21
CA LYS A 685 14.59 13.46 -0.88
C LYS A 685 13.32 12.63 -0.76
N ALA A 686 12.18 13.26 -1.02
CA ALA A 686 10.88 12.58 -1.00
C ALA A 686 9.98 13.04 -2.15
N ASP A 687 8.88 12.33 -2.36
CA ASP A 687 7.88 12.61 -3.40
C ASP A 687 6.89 13.72 -3.03
N THR A 688 6.64 13.95 -1.74
CA THR A 688 5.71 14.97 -1.24
C THR A 688 6.27 15.70 -0.01
N ILE A 689 5.66 16.85 0.31
CA ILE A 689 6.03 17.63 1.51
C ILE A 689 5.72 16.83 2.79
N GLY A 690 4.55 16.20 2.87
CA GLY A 690 4.16 15.45 4.06
C GLY A 690 5.03 14.21 4.31
N THR A 691 5.57 13.59 3.26
CA THR A 691 6.51 12.47 3.40
C THR A 691 7.88 12.94 3.86
N LEU A 692 8.36 14.05 3.30
CA LEU A 692 9.60 14.69 3.70
C LEU A 692 9.59 15.10 5.19
N GLU A 693 8.52 15.77 5.64
CA GLU A 693 8.35 16.22 7.03
C GLU A 693 8.41 15.05 8.01
N ALA A 694 7.71 13.96 7.70
CA ALA A 694 7.68 12.77 8.55
C ALA A 694 9.08 12.13 8.69
N ILE A 695 9.82 12.00 7.58
CA ILE A 695 11.19 11.46 7.59
C ILE A 695 12.11 12.35 8.42
N VAL A 696 12.09 13.66 8.20
CA VAL A 696 12.90 14.62 8.96
C VAL A 696 12.60 14.52 10.45
N SER A 697 11.33 14.56 10.85
CA SER A 697 10.93 14.42 12.26
C SER A 697 11.39 13.10 12.89
N MET A 698 11.32 12.00 12.13
CA MET A 698 11.76 10.67 12.59
C MET A 698 13.27 10.56 12.75
N LEU A 699 14.04 11.20 11.86
CA LEU A 699 15.49 11.28 11.95
C LEU A 699 15.91 12.14 13.15
N GLU A 700 15.27 13.30 13.34
CA GLU A 700 15.53 14.19 14.47
C GLU A 700 15.24 13.53 15.82
N LYS A 701 14.12 12.79 15.96
CA LYS A 701 13.80 12.00 17.16
C LYS A 701 14.85 10.93 17.48
N ARG A 702 15.60 10.48 16.47
CA ARG A 702 16.70 9.51 16.58
C ARG A 702 18.07 10.17 16.69
N ASN A 703 18.13 11.50 16.83
CA ASN A 703 19.36 12.29 16.83
C ASN A 703 20.20 12.13 15.56
N ILE A 704 19.57 11.88 14.41
CA ILE A 704 20.24 11.86 13.10
C ILE A 704 20.06 13.25 12.47
N PRO A 705 21.12 14.05 12.33
CA PRO A 705 21.02 15.38 11.77
C PRO A 705 20.74 15.34 10.26
N VAL A 706 19.89 16.25 9.80
CA VAL A 706 19.54 16.40 8.38
C VAL A 706 20.18 17.68 7.85
N ARG A 707 21.06 17.55 6.85
CA ARG A 707 21.70 18.69 6.19
C ARG A 707 20.78 19.30 5.13
N LEU A 708 20.18 18.46 4.31
CA LEU A 708 19.31 18.89 3.20
C LEU A 708 18.05 18.03 3.20
N ALA A 709 16.89 18.67 3.08
CA ALA A 709 15.60 18.02 2.90
C ALA A 709 14.88 18.69 1.72
N ASP A 710 14.51 17.93 0.70
CA ASP A 710 13.84 18.50 -0.48
C ASP A 710 12.89 17.51 -1.17
N VAL A 711 11.97 18.02 -2.00
CA VAL A 711 10.97 17.23 -2.74
C VAL A 711 11.39 17.07 -4.20
N GLY A 712 11.16 15.88 -4.77
CA GLY A 712 11.44 15.57 -6.17
C GLY A 712 12.66 14.65 -6.37
N PRO A 713 13.05 14.41 -7.64
CA PRO A 713 14.17 13.52 -7.97
C PRO A 713 15.51 14.05 -7.43
N LEU A 714 16.46 13.14 -7.23
CA LEU A 714 17.81 13.48 -6.77
C LEU A 714 18.56 14.29 -7.83
N THR A 715 19.21 15.38 -7.42
CA THR A 715 20.00 16.25 -8.30
C THR A 715 21.51 16.13 -8.04
N ARG A 716 22.33 16.52 -9.03
CA ARG A 716 23.80 16.53 -8.88
C ARG A 716 24.29 17.37 -7.70
N ARG A 717 23.60 18.49 -7.42
CA ARG A 717 23.92 19.37 -6.28
C ARG A 717 23.81 18.62 -4.95
N GLU A 718 22.75 17.84 -4.77
CA GLU A 718 22.50 17.07 -3.54
C GLU A 718 23.54 15.97 -3.32
N VAL A 719 24.04 15.36 -4.40
CA VAL A 719 25.14 14.40 -4.33
C VAL A 719 26.43 15.06 -3.86
N ILE A 720 26.73 16.26 -4.35
CA ILE A 720 27.92 17.02 -3.93
C ILE A 720 27.81 17.40 -2.45
N GLU A 721 26.64 17.85 -1.98
CA GLU A 721 26.43 18.16 -0.56
C GLU A 721 26.67 16.93 0.34
N ALA A 722 26.16 15.75 -0.06
CA ALA A 722 26.41 14.51 0.67
C ALA A 722 27.89 14.11 0.62
N ALA A 723 28.57 14.29 -0.51
CA ALA A 723 30.00 13.97 -0.68
C ALA A 723 30.90 14.84 0.21
N VAL A 724 30.57 16.13 0.38
CA VAL A 724 31.27 17.03 1.30
C VAL A 724 31.18 16.50 2.74
N VAL A 725 29.99 16.09 3.18
CA VAL A 725 29.80 15.50 4.51
C VAL A 725 30.53 14.16 4.62
N ALA A 726 30.50 13.32 3.58
CA ALA A 726 31.12 11.98 3.59
C ALA A 726 32.64 12.00 3.82
N LYS A 727 33.32 13.08 3.40
CA LYS A 727 34.76 13.28 3.63
C LYS A 727 35.11 13.48 5.11
N GLU A 728 34.19 14.07 5.88
CA GLU A 728 34.38 14.33 7.31
C GLU A 728 33.73 13.29 8.20
N ASP A 729 32.52 12.86 7.84
CA ASP A 729 31.76 11.82 8.52
C ASP A 729 31.05 10.96 7.47
N ARG A 730 31.70 9.83 7.14
CA ARG A 730 31.17 8.82 6.21
C ARG A 730 29.80 8.27 6.60
N TYR A 731 29.43 8.32 7.88
CA TYR A 731 28.15 7.79 8.36
C TYR A 731 27.01 8.75 8.09
N LEU A 732 27.28 10.06 8.11
CA LEU A 732 26.29 11.10 7.84
C LEU A 732 26.26 11.54 6.37
N GLY A 733 27.34 11.33 5.62
CA GLY A 733 27.45 11.65 4.20
C GLY A 733 26.73 10.66 3.28
N VAL A 734 25.42 10.52 3.49
CA VAL A 734 24.56 9.58 2.74
C VAL A 734 23.29 10.27 2.24
N ILE A 735 22.62 9.62 1.29
CA ILE A 735 21.39 10.11 0.68
C ILE A 735 20.26 9.13 0.97
N LEU A 736 19.14 9.63 1.47
CA LEU A 736 17.90 8.89 1.74
C LEU A 736 16.83 9.31 0.73
N LEU A 737 16.45 8.40 -0.17
CA LEU A 737 15.43 8.60 -1.20
C LEU A 737 14.14 7.88 -0.82
N PHE A 738 13.07 8.63 -0.61
CA PHE A 738 11.75 8.10 -0.32
C PHE A 738 10.82 8.24 -1.52
N ASN A 739 10.41 7.11 -2.11
CA ASN A 739 9.51 7.06 -3.26
C ASN A 739 9.94 7.92 -4.47
N VAL A 740 11.23 8.25 -4.57
CA VAL A 740 11.83 9.03 -5.66
C VAL A 740 13.06 8.32 -6.18
N LYS A 741 13.27 8.36 -7.50
CA LYS A 741 14.43 7.73 -8.15
C LYS A 741 15.53 8.74 -8.42
N ALA A 742 16.78 8.26 -8.41
CA ALA A 742 17.91 9.01 -8.93
C ALA A 742 18.00 8.82 -10.45
N PRO A 743 18.20 9.89 -11.24
CA PRO A 743 18.60 9.76 -12.64
C PRO A 743 19.93 8.99 -12.77
N ALA A 744 20.11 8.24 -13.86
CA ALA A 744 21.25 7.35 -14.02
C ALA A 744 22.62 8.06 -13.93
N ASP A 745 22.73 9.27 -14.50
CA ASP A 745 23.94 10.09 -14.45
C ASP A 745 24.24 10.61 -13.04
N VAL A 746 23.21 10.81 -12.21
CA VAL A 746 23.33 11.26 -10.82
C VAL A 746 23.71 10.08 -9.90
N GLU A 747 23.17 8.90 -10.15
CA GLU A 747 23.54 7.68 -9.42
C GLU A 747 25.00 7.28 -9.68
N GLU A 748 25.46 7.42 -10.93
CA GLU A 748 26.85 7.18 -11.31
C GLU A 748 27.81 8.16 -10.62
N LEU A 749 27.43 9.44 -10.53
CA LEU A 749 28.16 10.45 -9.76
C LEU A 749 28.25 10.08 -8.27
N ALA A 750 27.16 9.64 -7.65
CA ALA A 750 27.17 9.25 -6.25
C ALA A 750 28.11 8.06 -5.98
N ARG A 751 28.15 7.10 -6.92
CA ARG A 751 29.09 5.97 -6.84
C ARG A 751 30.55 6.42 -6.99
N ALA A 752 30.83 7.36 -7.90
CA ALA A 752 32.16 7.90 -8.11
C ALA A 752 32.68 8.68 -6.88
N GLU A 753 31.80 9.44 -6.22
CA GLU A 753 32.11 10.20 -5.00
C GLU A 753 32.08 9.34 -3.72
N GLY A 754 31.72 8.05 -3.82
CA GLY A 754 31.63 7.14 -2.66
C GLY A 754 30.44 7.42 -1.74
N VAL A 755 29.42 8.14 -2.21
CA VAL A 755 28.22 8.47 -1.45
C VAL A 755 27.22 7.32 -1.50
N LYS A 756 26.81 6.81 -0.34
CA LYS A 756 25.80 5.74 -0.25
C LYS A 756 24.39 6.32 -0.43
N ILE A 757 23.65 5.76 -1.38
CA ILE A 757 22.22 6.03 -1.57
C ILE A 757 21.39 4.90 -0.94
N PHE A 758 20.37 5.27 -0.18
CA PHE A 758 19.32 4.38 0.30
C PHE A 758 18.01 4.74 -0.40
N TYR A 759 17.29 3.73 -0.87
CA TYR A 759 15.99 3.91 -1.52
C TYR A 759 14.97 3.00 -0.85
N ASP A 760 13.81 3.56 -0.50
CA ASP A 760 12.66 2.78 -0.05
C ASP A 760 11.36 3.55 -0.33
N ASN A 761 10.24 2.83 -0.34
CA ASN A 761 8.90 3.40 -0.40
C ASN A 761 8.21 3.39 0.98
N ILE A 762 8.91 2.93 2.02
CA ILE A 762 8.45 2.83 3.40
C ILE A 762 9.46 3.51 4.33
N ILE A 763 9.00 4.48 5.14
CA ILE A 763 9.90 5.34 5.93
C ILE A 763 10.76 4.54 6.91
N TYR A 764 10.15 3.60 7.66
CA TYR A 764 10.89 2.85 8.68
C TYR A 764 11.95 1.97 8.05
N ARG A 765 11.68 1.32 6.91
CA ARG A 765 12.67 0.50 6.20
C ARG A 765 13.82 1.34 5.67
N LEU A 766 13.54 2.55 5.18
CA LEU A 766 14.57 3.50 4.75
C LEU A 766 15.51 3.83 5.91
N ILE A 767 14.96 4.18 7.07
CA ILE A 767 15.72 4.56 8.26
C ILE A 767 16.43 3.35 8.87
N GLU A 768 15.76 2.20 9.02
CA GLU A 768 16.35 0.97 9.55
C GLU A 768 17.48 0.45 8.65
N SER A 769 17.32 0.53 7.33
CA SER A 769 18.38 0.15 6.39
C SER A 769 19.62 1.03 6.56
N TYR A 770 19.41 2.33 6.76
CA TYR A 770 20.48 3.27 7.08
C TYR A 770 21.13 2.95 8.43
N GLU A 771 20.35 2.80 9.51
CA GLU A 771 20.87 2.50 10.85
C GLU A 771 21.63 1.18 10.90
N LYS A 772 21.09 0.14 10.24
CA LYS A 772 21.73 -1.15 10.10
C LYS A 772 23.08 -1.02 9.38
N TRP A 773 23.12 -0.29 8.26
CA TRP A 773 24.37 -0.03 7.55
C TRP A 773 25.38 0.72 8.42
N VAL A 774 24.95 1.75 9.16
CA VAL A 774 25.84 2.48 10.08
C VAL A 774 26.40 1.56 11.16
N ALA A 775 25.55 0.70 11.77
CA ALA A 775 25.97 -0.24 12.79
C ALA A 775 26.97 -1.28 12.25
N GLU A 776 26.71 -1.82 11.06
CA GLU A 776 27.60 -2.77 10.38
C GLU A 776 28.95 -2.14 10.04
N GLU A 777 28.95 -0.92 9.49
CA GLU A 777 30.20 -0.24 9.12
C GLU A 777 31.02 0.19 10.34
N LYS A 778 30.39 0.68 11.41
CA LYS A 778 31.06 0.95 12.68
C LYS A 778 31.64 -0.33 13.28
N SER A 779 30.91 -1.44 13.22
CA SER A 779 31.39 -2.73 13.72
C SER A 779 32.59 -3.22 12.91
N LYS A 780 32.57 -3.09 11.58
CA LYS A 780 33.72 -3.42 10.73
C LYS A 780 34.94 -2.55 11.04
N GLU A 781 34.75 -1.24 11.18
CA GLU A 781 35.83 -0.32 11.54
C GLU A 781 36.41 -0.68 12.92
N MET A 782 35.55 -0.92 13.90
CA MET A 782 35.95 -1.32 15.25
C MET A 782 36.71 -2.65 15.26
N MET A 783 36.26 -3.65 14.50
CA MET A 783 36.94 -4.93 14.38
C MET A 783 38.32 -4.80 13.71
N LEU A 784 38.44 -3.95 12.68
CA LEU A 784 39.73 -3.68 12.04
C LEU A 784 40.70 -2.96 12.98
N LYS A 785 40.22 -2.03 13.82
CA LYS A 785 41.04 -1.40 14.86
C LYS A 785 41.46 -2.41 15.91
N LEU A 786 40.52 -3.19 16.46
CA LEU A 786 40.79 -4.23 17.48
C LEU A 786 41.82 -5.26 17.03
N GLN A 787 41.85 -5.62 15.74
CA GLN A 787 42.86 -6.51 15.19
C GLN A 787 44.26 -5.88 15.08
N LYS A 788 44.34 -4.56 14.86
CA LYS A 788 45.61 -3.83 14.74
C LYS A 788 46.21 -3.47 16.11
N THR A 789 45.37 -3.15 17.08
CA THR A 789 45.79 -2.75 18.42
C THR A 789 46.43 -3.93 19.15
N VAL A 790 47.64 -3.74 19.67
CA VAL A 790 48.36 -4.79 20.40
C VAL A 790 47.83 -4.87 21.83
N PHE A 791 47.13 -5.96 22.17
CA PHE A 791 46.64 -6.18 23.54
C PHE A 791 47.73 -6.72 24.47
N PRO A 792 47.71 -6.33 25.75
CA PRO A 792 48.64 -6.80 26.77
C PRO A 792 48.43 -8.30 27.05
N ALA A 793 49.51 -9.07 26.98
CA ALA A 793 49.51 -10.49 27.30
C ALA A 793 50.87 -10.93 27.83
N LYS A 794 50.84 -12.03 28.58
CA LYS A 794 51.99 -12.68 29.21
C LYS A 794 51.94 -14.16 28.90
N PHE A 795 53.04 -14.73 28.43
CA PHE A 795 53.10 -16.13 28.04
C PHE A 795 54.48 -16.74 28.30
N GLN A 796 54.52 -18.03 28.62
CA GLN A 796 55.75 -18.75 28.95
C GLN A 796 56.15 -19.68 27.82
N VAL A 797 57.45 -19.72 27.51
CA VAL A 797 58.03 -20.69 26.58
C VAL A 797 58.15 -22.05 27.26
N LEU A 798 57.52 -23.06 26.69
CA LEU A 798 57.46 -24.40 27.29
C LEU A 798 58.80 -25.14 27.13
N PRO A 799 59.39 -25.68 28.22
CA PRO A 799 60.60 -26.50 28.15
C PRO A 799 60.41 -27.76 27.30
N GLY A 800 61.36 -28.04 26.41
CA GLY A 800 61.33 -29.17 25.47
C GLY A 800 60.52 -28.91 24.19
N TYR A 801 59.91 -27.74 24.02
CA TYR A 801 59.03 -27.42 22.88
C TYR A 801 59.62 -26.37 21.94
N VAL A 802 60.94 -26.40 21.71
CA VAL A 802 61.60 -25.57 20.68
C VAL A 802 61.66 -26.37 19.38
N PHE A 803 60.78 -26.03 18.44
CA PHE A 803 60.69 -26.70 17.14
C PHE A 803 61.68 -26.14 16.12
N ARG A 804 61.96 -24.83 16.20
CA ARG A 804 62.93 -24.14 15.34
C ARG A 804 63.55 -22.98 16.09
N ARG A 805 64.88 -22.86 16.05
CA ARG A 805 65.62 -21.86 16.84
C ARG A 805 65.64 -20.46 16.25
N SER A 806 65.54 -20.30 14.92
CA SER A 806 65.49 -19.00 14.24
C SER A 806 64.94 -19.08 12.82
N ASN A 807 64.57 -17.91 12.28
CA ASN A 807 64.15 -17.66 10.87
C ASN A 807 63.04 -18.55 10.30
N PRO A 808 61.80 -18.53 10.83
CA PRO A 808 61.36 -17.91 12.08
C PRO A 808 61.61 -18.84 13.28
N ALA A 809 61.73 -18.28 14.48
CA ALA A 809 61.79 -19.11 15.69
C ALA A 809 60.40 -19.71 15.95
N ILE A 810 60.31 -21.03 16.16
CA ILE A 810 59.04 -21.73 16.41
C ILE A 810 59.13 -22.42 17.76
N VAL A 811 58.30 -21.97 18.70
CA VAL A 811 58.31 -22.44 20.09
C VAL A 811 56.88 -22.73 20.58
N GLY A 812 56.74 -23.76 21.41
CA GLY A 812 55.53 -24.00 22.18
C GLY A 812 55.45 -23.03 23.34
N VAL A 813 54.29 -22.39 23.52
CA VAL A 813 54.05 -21.43 24.60
C VAL A 813 52.75 -21.72 25.33
N ARG A 814 52.71 -21.37 26.62
CA ARG A 814 51.48 -21.31 27.43
C ARG A 814 51.13 -19.86 27.70
N VAL A 815 49.94 -19.43 27.30
CA VAL A 815 49.44 -18.09 27.61
C VAL A 815 49.07 -18.03 29.10
N LEU A 816 49.78 -17.21 29.86
CA LEU A 816 49.59 -17.05 31.31
C LEU A 816 48.58 -15.95 31.65
N GLY A 817 48.44 -14.95 30.78
CA GLY A 817 47.47 -13.89 30.94
C GLY A 817 47.23 -13.11 29.64
N GLY A 818 46.01 -12.61 29.45
CA GLY A 818 45.61 -11.83 28.28
C GLY A 818 45.43 -12.66 26.99
N VAL A 819 45.62 -12.00 25.83
CA VAL A 819 45.41 -12.60 24.50
C VAL A 819 46.57 -12.29 23.56
N ILE A 820 47.03 -13.30 22.82
CA ILE A 820 48.00 -13.15 21.74
C ILE A 820 47.34 -13.39 20.38
N ARG A 821 47.71 -12.60 19.38
CA ARG A 821 47.24 -12.72 17.99
C ARG A 821 48.41 -12.64 17.01
N PRO A 822 48.29 -13.22 15.81
CA PRO A 822 49.23 -12.95 14.72
C PRO A 822 49.38 -11.44 14.47
N GLY A 823 50.59 -11.00 14.18
CA GLY A 823 50.97 -9.60 14.01
C GLY A 823 51.44 -8.89 15.28
N TYR A 824 51.13 -9.43 16.47
CA TYR A 824 51.47 -8.75 17.74
C TYR A 824 52.98 -8.69 17.95
N ARG A 825 53.44 -7.49 18.32
CA ARG A 825 54.82 -7.26 18.79
C ARG A 825 55.00 -7.90 20.15
N ILE A 826 56.19 -8.43 20.41
CA ILE A 826 56.54 -9.10 21.66
C ILE A 826 57.86 -8.57 22.21
N MET A 827 57.96 -8.60 23.54
CA MET A 827 59.13 -8.17 24.29
C MET A 827 59.51 -9.20 25.36
N ARG A 828 60.76 -9.12 25.80
CA ARG A 828 61.29 -9.91 26.91
C ARG A 828 60.81 -9.35 28.25
N SER A 829 61.07 -10.10 29.33
CA SER A 829 60.85 -9.66 30.71
C SER A 829 61.68 -8.44 31.12
N ASP A 830 62.77 -8.12 30.41
CA ASP A 830 63.54 -6.87 30.59
C ASP A 830 63.01 -5.69 29.74
N GLY A 831 61.92 -5.88 29.01
CA GLY A 831 61.28 -4.85 28.18
C GLY A 831 61.90 -4.65 26.80
N LYS A 832 62.97 -5.38 26.44
CA LYS A 832 63.56 -5.27 25.10
C LYS A 832 62.67 -5.94 24.05
N PRO A 833 62.50 -5.32 22.87
CA PRO A 833 61.71 -5.90 21.78
C PRO A 833 62.39 -7.17 21.28
N LEU A 834 61.58 -8.20 21.00
CA LEU A 834 62.05 -9.48 20.51
C LEU A 834 61.65 -9.69 19.04
N GLY A 835 60.41 -9.40 18.67
CA GLY A 835 59.95 -9.56 17.29
C GLY A 835 58.43 -9.45 17.21
N LYS A 836 57.81 -10.11 16.22
CA LYS A 836 56.36 -10.20 16.10
C LYS A 836 55.90 -11.65 15.91
N ILE A 837 54.70 -11.97 16.39
CA ILE A 837 54.08 -13.28 16.18
C ILE A 837 53.64 -13.36 14.71
N HIS A 838 54.25 -14.23 13.92
CA HIS A 838 53.85 -14.46 12.52
C HIS A 838 52.61 -15.35 12.43
N GLN A 839 52.58 -16.43 13.21
CA GLN A 839 51.50 -17.41 13.16
C GLN A 839 51.35 -18.12 14.51
N ILE A 840 50.12 -18.51 14.84
CA ILE A 840 49.77 -19.33 16.00
C ILE A 840 49.17 -20.64 15.49
N GLN A 841 49.56 -21.78 16.06
CA GLN A 841 49.05 -23.10 15.68
C GLN A 841 48.71 -23.96 16.90
N PHE A 842 47.62 -24.71 16.80
CA PHE A 842 47.26 -25.78 17.73
C PHE A 842 47.01 -27.07 16.95
N LYS A 843 47.78 -28.12 17.25
CA LYS A 843 47.71 -29.42 16.55
C LYS A 843 47.73 -29.30 15.02
N GLY A 844 48.59 -28.42 14.50
CA GLY A 844 48.76 -28.19 13.05
C GLY A 844 47.70 -27.31 12.39
N LYS A 845 46.68 -26.83 13.13
CA LYS A 845 45.69 -25.87 12.63
C LYS A 845 46.07 -24.46 13.03
N ALA A 846 46.03 -23.53 12.08
CA ALA A 846 46.27 -22.11 12.34
C ALA A 846 45.14 -21.51 13.20
N LEU A 847 45.51 -20.66 14.16
CA LEU A 847 44.60 -19.93 15.04
C LEU A 847 44.74 -18.42 14.83
N ASN A 848 43.61 -17.71 14.93
CA ASN A 848 43.57 -16.25 14.85
C ASN A 848 43.88 -15.59 16.20
N GLU A 849 43.69 -16.30 17.31
CA GLU A 849 44.04 -15.85 18.66
C GLU A 849 44.27 -17.02 19.61
N ALA A 850 45.01 -16.78 20.70
CA ALA A 850 45.12 -17.68 21.84
C ALA A 850 45.00 -16.89 23.15
N LYS A 851 44.18 -17.39 24.09
CA LYS A 851 43.85 -16.73 25.38
C LYS A 851 44.51 -17.45 26.55
N THR A 852 44.47 -16.83 27.74
CA THR A 852 44.91 -17.42 29.01
C THR A 852 44.56 -18.90 29.14
N GLY A 853 45.54 -19.72 29.50
CA GLY A 853 45.44 -21.18 29.62
C GLY A 853 45.72 -21.96 28.33
N SER A 854 45.78 -21.31 27.17
CA SER A 854 46.06 -21.99 25.89
C SER A 854 47.53 -22.40 25.79
N GLU A 855 47.78 -23.63 25.34
CA GLU A 855 49.10 -24.12 24.95
C GLU A 855 49.17 -24.27 23.43
N VAL A 856 49.95 -23.41 22.78
CA VAL A 856 49.99 -23.29 21.31
C VAL A 856 51.44 -23.15 20.83
N ALA A 857 51.71 -23.57 19.59
CA ALA A 857 52.97 -23.25 18.93
C ALA A 857 52.87 -21.87 18.29
N ILE A 858 53.85 -21.00 18.53
CA ILE A 858 53.95 -19.70 17.87
C ILE A 858 55.19 -19.64 17.00
N SER A 859 55.04 -19.01 15.83
CA SER A 859 56.15 -18.63 14.96
C SER A 859 56.47 -17.16 15.19
N ILE A 860 57.72 -16.84 15.50
CA ILE A 860 58.21 -15.49 15.79
C ILE A 860 59.08 -15.03 14.62
N GLU A 861 58.65 -13.94 13.99
CA GLU A 861 59.35 -13.27 12.89
C GLU A 861 60.16 -12.09 13.43
N GLY A 862 61.43 -12.02 13.01
CA GLY A 862 62.43 -11.05 13.46
C GLY A 862 63.81 -11.71 13.60
N ASP A 863 64.83 -10.93 13.93
CA ASP A 863 66.20 -11.40 14.17
C ASP A 863 66.33 -12.07 15.55
N VAL A 864 65.58 -13.17 15.72
CA VAL A 864 65.41 -13.88 16.99
C VAL A 864 66.06 -15.26 16.94
N LEU A 865 66.75 -15.60 18.03
CA LEU A 865 67.43 -16.88 18.22
C LEU A 865 67.17 -17.41 19.63
N VAL A 866 66.50 -18.56 19.72
CA VAL A 866 66.29 -19.31 20.96
C VAL A 866 67.64 -19.85 21.46
N GLY A 867 67.97 -19.63 22.73
CA GLY A 867 69.28 -19.93 23.32
C GLY A 867 70.25 -18.73 23.36
N ARG A 868 69.86 -17.58 22.81
CA ARG A 868 70.65 -16.33 22.85
C ARG A 868 69.80 -15.15 23.30
N HIS A 869 68.63 -14.99 22.68
CA HIS A 869 67.74 -13.87 22.96
C HIS A 869 66.70 -14.21 24.03
N PHE A 870 66.29 -15.47 24.11
CA PHE A 870 65.47 -16.02 25.18
C PHE A 870 65.67 -17.54 25.24
N ASP A 871 65.36 -18.12 26.39
CA ASP A 871 65.53 -19.53 26.68
C ASP A 871 64.20 -20.24 26.96
N GLU A 872 64.24 -21.56 27.02
CA GLU A 872 63.12 -22.37 27.46
C GLU A 872 62.78 -22.06 28.93
N GLY A 873 61.49 -21.93 29.23
CA GLY A 873 61.01 -21.52 30.55
C GLY A 873 60.87 -20.01 30.75
N ASP A 874 61.46 -19.19 29.86
CA ASP A 874 61.34 -17.73 29.93
C ASP A 874 59.89 -17.27 29.75
N VAL A 875 59.57 -16.17 30.43
CA VAL A 875 58.30 -15.46 30.28
C VAL A 875 58.50 -14.27 29.34
N LEU A 876 57.67 -14.22 28.31
CA LEU A 876 57.60 -13.17 27.32
C LEU A 876 56.27 -12.42 27.46
N TYR A 877 56.26 -11.19 26.94
CA TYR A 877 55.12 -10.30 26.97
C TYR A 877 54.81 -9.81 25.56
N THR A 878 53.58 -9.38 25.32
CA THR A 878 53.32 -8.50 24.17
C THR A 878 53.91 -7.12 24.43
N ASP A 879 54.20 -6.40 23.35
CA ASP A 879 54.84 -5.09 23.38
C ASP A 879 53.87 -3.99 22.88
N PRO A 880 52.86 -3.62 23.68
CA PRO A 880 51.95 -2.53 23.33
C PRO A 880 52.66 -1.18 23.46
N SER A 881 52.41 -0.29 22.50
CA SER A 881 52.80 1.12 22.56
C SER A 881 51.90 1.92 23.50
N GLU A 882 52.28 3.16 23.83
CA GLU A 882 51.41 4.03 24.63
C GLU A 882 50.08 4.32 23.92
N ASP A 883 50.11 4.43 22.58
CA ASP A 883 48.91 4.58 21.75
C ASP A 883 48.01 3.34 21.81
N ASP A 884 48.58 2.13 21.73
CA ASP A 884 47.81 0.88 21.87
C ASP A 884 47.09 0.83 23.23
N ILE A 885 47.81 1.14 24.31
CA ILE A 885 47.23 1.11 25.67
C ILE A 885 46.14 2.19 25.80
N ASN A 886 46.36 3.38 25.25
CA ASN A 886 45.37 4.44 25.25
C ASN A 886 44.10 4.04 24.47
N GLU A 887 44.27 3.47 23.27
CA GLU A 887 43.17 2.98 22.43
C GLU A 887 42.36 1.89 23.14
N ILE A 888 43.03 0.95 23.83
CA ILE A 888 42.36 -0.08 24.67
C ILE A 888 41.47 0.54 25.74
N LEU A 889 41.97 1.57 26.44
CA LEU A 889 41.24 2.17 27.55
C LEU A 889 40.11 3.11 27.10
N THR A 890 40.20 3.71 25.90
CA THR A 890 39.21 4.67 25.41
C THR A 890 38.21 4.08 24.43
N GLU A 891 38.67 3.29 23.46
CA GLU A 891 37.84 2.77 22.36
C GLU A 891 37.33 1.35 22.64
N PHE A 892 38.02 0.57 23.50
CA PHE A 892 37.65 -0.82 23.82
C PHE A 892 37.35 -1.09 25.30
N PRO A 893 36.55 -0.26 26.01
CA PRO A 893 36.33 -0.41 27.45
C PRO A 893 35.69 -1.74 27.86
N SER A 894 34.90 -2.37 26.98
CA SER A 894 34.30 -3.69 27.24
C SER A 894 35.32 -4.83 27.30
N GLU A 895 36.47 -4.66 26.66
CA GLU A 895 37.55 -5.66 26.65
C GLU A 895 38.51 -5.48 27.85
N VAL A 896 38.36 -4.41 28.64
CA VAL A 896 39.26 -4.10 29.76
C VAL A 896 38.83 -4.86 31.02
N THR A 897 39.44 -6.01 31.25
CA THR A 897 39.29 -6.80 32.48
C THR A 897 40.30 -6.37 33.56
N GLN A 898 40.05 -6.77 34.81
CA GLN A 898 41.01 -6.56 35.90
C GLN A 898 42.39 -7.18 35.59
N GLU A 899 42.40 -8.37 34.97
CA GLU A 899 43.61 -9.05 34.49
C GLU A 899 44.36 -8.20 33.46
N ILE A 900 43.66 -7.62 32.48
CA ILE A 900 44.24 -6.74 31.46
C ILE A 900 44.83 -5.47 32.09
N LEU A 901 44.14 -4.86 33.06
CA LEU A 901 44.65 -3.68 33.78
C LEU A 901 45.93 -4.00 34.57
N GLU A 902 45.98 -5.16 35.22
CA GLU A 902 47.16 -5.63 35.94
C GLU A 902 48.33 -5.88 34.99
N LEU A 903 48.08 -6.50 33.84
CA LEU A 903 49.09 -6.71 32.79
C LEU A 903 49.60 -5.38 32.20
N ILE A 904 48.73 -4.40 31.97
CA ILE A 904 49.14 -3.06 31.53
C ILE A 904 50.08 -2.43 32.56
N LYS A 905 49.72 -2.48 33.85
CA LYS A 905 50.58 -1.96 34.93
C LYS A 905 51.92 -2.69 35.02
N GLU A 906 51.92 -4.01 34.86
CA GLU A 906 53.12 -4.83 34.83
C GLU A 906 54.05 -4.43 33.66
N ILE A 907 53.49 -4.31 32.45
CA ILE A 907 54.23 -3.91 31.24
C ILE A 907 54.78 -2.48 31.37
N ILE A 908 53.99 -1.53 31.86
CA ILE A 908 54.45 -0.15 32.11
C ILE A 908 55.61 -0.16 33.10
N LYS A 909 55.52 -0.93 34.20
CA LYS A 909 56.58 -1.01 35.20
C LYS A 909 57.87 -1.59 34.61
N ILE A 910 57.78 -2.65 33.80
CA ILE A 910 58.93 -3.24 33.10
C ILE A 910 59.62 -2.20 32.21
N LYS A 911 58.84 -1.48 31.39
CA LYS A 911 59.36 -0.45 30.49
C LYS A 911 59.94 0.75 31.24
N GLN A 912 59.32 1.20 32.33
CA GLN A 912 59.83 2.30 33.16
C GLN A 912 61.16 1.99 33.84
N GLN A 913 61.35 0.74 34.27
CA GLN A 913 62.56 0.32 34.96
C GLN A 913 63.76 0.16 34.02
N ASN A 914 63.51 -0.36 32.81
CA ASN A 914 64.59 -0.87 31.95
C ASN A 914 64.77 -0.12 30.62
N ILE A 915 63.77 0.65 30.15
CA ILE A 915 63.76 1.29 28.82
C ILE A 915 63.60 2.81 28.92
N ASP A 916 62.44 3.29 29.39
CA ASP A 916 62.13 4.73 29.50
C ASP A 916 61.27 5.00 30.74
N ARG A 917 61.86 5.73 31.71
CA ARG A 917 61.19 6.13 32.97
C ARG A 917 59.91 6.94 32.77
N LYS A 918 59.70 7.56 31.60
CA LYS A 918 58.51 8.36 31.31
C LYS A 918 57.37 7.58 30.67
N PHE A 919 57.62 6.35 30.20
CA PHE A 919 56.65 5.54 29.47
C PHE A 919 55.35 5.35 30.28
N GLY A 920 54.19 5.64 29.67
CA GLY A 920 52.88 5.37 30.25
C GLY A 920 52.47 6.25 31.43
N LEU A 921 53.20 7.32 31.74
CA LEU A 921 52.83 8.29 32.80
C LEU A 921 51.44 8.91 32.55
N SER A 922 51.12 9.22 31.30
CA SER A 922 49.84 9.82 30.91
C SER A 922 48.67 8.84 31.07
N VAL A 923 48.95 7.54 30.88
CA VAL A 923 47.96 6.45 30.88
C VAL A 923 47.68 5.93 32.29
N LEU A 924 48.67 5.95 33.19
CA LEU A 924 48.49 5.55 34.60
C LEU A 924 47.43 6.40 35.34
N LEU A 925 47.23 7.66 34.94
CA LEU A 925 46.15 8.51 35.44
C LEU A 925 44.77 8.00 34.98
N LYS A 926 44.63 7.65 33.70
CA LYS A 926 43.39 7.11 33.13
C LYS A 926 43.02 5.75 33.73
N ILE A 927 44.02 4.91 34.02
CA ILE A 927 43.83 3.62 34.71
C ILE A 927 43.22 3.84 36.10
N LYS A 928 43.72 4.83 36.87
CA LYS A 928 43.13 5.16 38.18
C LYS A 928 41.68 5.64 38.08
N GLU A 929 41.33 6.37 37.02
CA GLU A 929 39.94 6.76 36.76
C GLU A 929 39.05 5.58 36.38
N PHE A 930 39.58 4.64 35.60
CA PHE A 930 38.87 3.42 35.20
C PHE A 930 38.62 2.50 36.40
N GLU A 931 39.61 2.31 37.28
CA GLU A 931 39.47 1.55 38.53
C GLU A 931 38.46 2.18 39.49
N ARG A 932 38.42 3.52 39.58
CA ARG A 932 37.37 4.23 40.33
C ARG A 932 35.97 3.98 39.77
N LYS A 933 35.82 3.84 38.46
CA LYS A 933 34.53 3.51 37.81
C LYS A 933 34.10 2.06 38.06
N LEU A 934 35.03 1.12 38.08
CA LEU A 934 34.79 -0.30 38.39
C LEU A 934 34.41 -0.55 39.86
N GLN A 935 34.86 0.30 40.78
CA GLN A 935 34.56 0.20 42.22
C GLN A 935 33.24 0.87 42.64
N LEU A 936 32.53 1.55 41.74
CA LEU A 936 31.22 2.12 42.03
C LEU A 936 30.13 1.03 41.95
N PRO A 937 29.23 0.91 42.94
CA PRO A 937 28.08 0.01 42.81
C PRO A 937 27.23 0.44 41.60
N PRO A 938 26.55 -0.50 40.92
CA PRO A 938 25.75 -0.17 39.75
C PRO A 938 24.75 0.92 40.12
N LYS A 939 24.69 1.99 39.31
CA LYS A 939 23.64 3.01 39.44
C LYS A 939 22.29 2.31 39.34
N LYS A 940 21.51 2.40 40.42
CA LYS A 940 20.13 1.91 40.50
C LYS A 940 19.25 2.50 39.41
#